data_AF-A1U6Y9-F1
#
_entry.id   AF-A1U6Y9-F1
#
_cell.length_a   1.000
_cell.length_b   1.000
_cell.length_c   1.000
_cell.angle_alpha   90.00
_cell.angle_beta   90.00
_cell.angle_gamma   90.00
#
_symmetry.space_group_name_H-M   'P 1'
#
loop_
_entity.id
_entity.type
_entity.pdbx_description
1 polymer ?
#
loop_
_entity_poly.entity_id
_entity_poly.type
_entity_poly.pdbx_seq_one_letter_code
_entity_poly.pdbx_strand_id
1 'polypeptide(L)'
;MITIGVVADNEPYTFFEGRTPTGFSIDVLREVARNANLTFDFRAGSWPDIYAAFLRGDLDAIDGISWRPERAEKILFTEPYHFREVYLMRDSARYLPPIQNLTDLEGLRIGVVENIYYLDRLQDEDLTIQTYDTLPSLVRALAFGWVDVAVGPRLTMEYLANRAGFRFLEMAGPAPLDQLSREDFRLGVRMGDQALLDRLQAGLDAIPASRLSNLRERWQEFGGVSTERSARLPLSSEQLQFLATLGPVRVGFMDDYAPFSFTDGGRTLGLSVDVMDRLADLTGLQIIPVRGQWDELIPMLQNGDIDIMANMSYRPEREAFARFTEPYHTIPNVIFTRSDSLNYTRLEDLRNYRLAIGAGIYYEEAVKEILGTKNLLTFSTQEPMFHALAKGDVDVVINALHSGNYWIHELGISGVRIAGELVLPGFTGEDLRFGIRPTLSPLADILNQALASISPTEQRTIETRWLGATARRADQSGGRIEWNETEADWLQQHNRRVRICVDPDWSPLEAVENGQHVGLSAQVLELFRERGDLNFELVPTDSWRESIDAARDRRCDMFPMAMETPERTSYMNFTTPYLEVPNVIMGRIEAPFIERLSDMGDRPVGVVDGYAFAELLKQRYPSLQLVPVGSEQEGLRQLQNSKLAGYITTLATASYYMQSLGLADLKVIGRVPADWSLAIATRNDEPILHNIMQRLVSSLTREERENLESTWRNLRIEERVDYTRFWQILIAGLVITALLVYWNRKLGRLNRELADANEALSRLSVTDNLTQLGNRSYFDREFPHSFQWCQRHKTGFAVAMVDADHFKKINDTWGHEAGDQCLQALADVMREHFRRETDRLSRFGGEEFIIFTSYEDASDIMERLERFRAAVANRQCDTCQGSAIELTVSIGLAYGVPKPTGSPAEYLRLADQALYAAKGNGRNRLEARQTGRKT
;
A
#
# COMPACT_ATOMS: atom_id res chain seq x y z
N MET A 1 -5.53 3.97 60.96
CA MET A 1 -4.92 3.51 59.70
C MET A 1 -5.32 2.06 59.53
N ILE A 2 -5.88 1.69 58.37
CA ILE A 2 -6.44 0.37 58.06
C ILE A 2 -5.68 -0.18 56.85
N THR A 3 -5.19 -1.41 56.94
CA THR A 3 -4.44 -2.04 55.84
C THR A 3 -5.39 -2.83 54.96
N ILE A 4 -5.47 -2.50 53.67
CA ILE A 4 -6.38 -3.13 52.70
C ILE A 4 -5.58 -3.88 51.64
N GLY A 5 -5.91 -5.16 51.45
CA GLY A 5 -5.37 -5.96 50.37
C GLY A 5 -6.08 -5.67 49.04
N VAL A 6 -5.30 -5.40 47.99
CA VAL A 6 -5.78 -5.15 46.62
C VAL A 6 -5.02 -6.01 45.60
N VAL A 7 -5.71 -6.48 44.58
CA VAL A 7 -5.10 -7.24 43.46
C VAL A 7 -4.33 -6.29 42.55
N ALA A 8 -3.08 -6.62 42.21
CA ALA A 8 -2.19 -5.69 41.51
C ALA A 8 -2.39 -5.63 39.98
N ASP A 9 -3.07 -6.61 39.39
CA ASP A 9 -3.14 -6.89 37.96
C ASP A 9 -4.59 -7.04 37.45
N ASN A 10 -5.50 -6.22 37.97
CA ASN A 10 -6.93 -6.27 37.65
C ASN A 10 -7.42 -4.95 37.03
N GLU A 11 -6.76 -4.48 35.97
CA GLU A 11 -7.14 -3.28 35.24
C GLU A 11 -8.58 -3.37 34.69
N PRO A 12 -9.41 -2.31 34.75
CA PRO A 12 -9.18 -1.00 35.36
C PRO A 12 -9.56 -0.91 36.86
N TYR A 13 -9.87 -2.00 37.53
CA TYR A 13 -10.33 -2.00 38.93
C TYR A 13 -9.22 -1.67 39.92
N THR A 14 -8.10 -2.38 39.85
CA THR A 14 -6.94 -2.19 40.71
C THR A 14 -5.65 -2.54 39.97
N PHE A 15 -4.73 -1.57 39.88
CA PHE A 15 -3.39 -1.72 39.33
C PHE A 15 -2.47 -0.63 39.87
N PHE A 16 -1.19 -0.65 39.49
CA PHE A 16 -0.18 0.27 40.02
C PHE A 16 0.54 1.04 38.91
N GLU A 17 0.56 2.36 39.03
CA GLU A 17 1.43 3.23 38.24
C GLU A 17 2.65 3.61 39.08
N GLY A 18 3.77 2.93 38.80
CA GLY A 18 4.97 3.00 39.64
C GLY A 18 4.71 2.42 41.03
N ARG A 19 4.59 3.30 42.05
CA ARG A 19 4.29 2.92 43.45
C ARG A 19 2.90 3.33 43.92
N THR A 20 2.09 3.94 43.06
CA THR A 20 0.79 4.50 43.44
C THR A 20 -0.32 3.52 43.05
N PRO A 21 -1.20 3.10 43.99
CA PRO A 21 -2.38 2.32 43.66
C PRO A 21 -3.36 3.19 42.86
N THR A 22 -3.88 2.62 41.78
CA THR A 22 -4.70 3.27 40.78
C THR A 22 -5.79 2.29 40.33
N GLY A 23 -6.98 2.78 39.99
CA GLY A 23 -8.09 1.93 39.55
C GLY A 23 -9.45 2.36 40.10
N PHE A 24 -10.53 1.89 39.46
CA PHE A 24 -11.90 2.16 39.86
C PHE A 24 -12.17 1.79 41.32
N SER A 25 -11.76 0.60 41.75
CA SER A 25 -11.94 0.17 43.14
C SER A 25 -11.09 0.99 44.10
N ILE A 26 -9.90 1.44 43.69
CA ILE A 26 -9.07 2.35 44.50
C ILE A 26 -9.78 3.68 44.74
N ASP A 27 -10.45 4.23 43.74
CA ASP A 27 -11.17 5.49 43.90
C ASP A 27 -12.43 5.35 44.75
N VAL A 28 -13.16 4.25 44.61
CA VAL A 28 -14.25 3.91 45.54
C VAL A 28 -13.72 3.81 46.97
N LEU A 29 -12.60 3.11 47.19
CA LEU A 29 -11.96 3.01 48.50
C LEU A 29 -11.53 4.37 49.05
N ARG A 30 -11.06 5.30 48.21
CA ARG A 30 -10.75 6.68 48.63
C ARG A 30 -11.99 7.46 49.05
N GLU A 31 -13.12 7.29 48.37
CA GLU A 31 -14.40 7.88 48.79
C GLU A 31 -14.88 7.28 50.12
N VAL A 32 -14.80 5.95 50.28
CA VAL A 32 -15.12 5.28 51.56
C VAL A 32 -14.25 5.81 52.69
N ALA A 33 -12.94 5.97 52.46
CA ALA A 33 -12.01 6.52 53.45
C ALA A 33 -12.38 7.97 53.84
N ARG A 34 -12.72 8.81 52.86
CA ARG A 34 -13.16 10.21 53.08
C ARG A 34 -14.43 10.25 53.93
N ASN A 35 -15.45 9.49 53.55
CA ASN A 35 -16.76 9.51 54.20
C ASN A 35 -16.75 8.87 55.60
N ALA A 36 -15.94 7.82 55.81
CA ALA A 36 -15.82 7.14 57.09
C ALA A 36 -14.77 7.76 58.04
N ASN A 37 -14.08 8.83 57.60
CA ASN A 37 -12.92 9.43 58.29
C ASN A 37 -11.86 8.38 58.67
N LEU A 38 -11.49 7.55 57.69
CA LEU A 38 -10.47 6.50 57.80
C LEU A 38 -9.25 6.87 56.94
N THR A 39 -8.13 6.19 57.21
CA THR A 39 -6.92 6.29 56.38
C THR A 39 -6.53 4.89 55.97
N PHE A 40 -6.42 4.66 54.65
CA PHE A 40 -6.10 3.34 54.08
C PHE A 40 -4.64 3.27 53.66
N ASP A 41 -4.04 2.12 53.95
CA ASP A 41 -2.74 1.70 53.42
C ASP A 41 -2.97 0.48 52.52
N PHE A 42 -2.55 0.56 51.25
CA PHE A 42 -2.87 -0.46 50.26
C PHE A 42 -1.71 -1.44 50.09
N ARG A 43 -1.98 -2.73 50.30
CA ARG A 43 -1.04 -3.80 50.01
C ARG A 43 -1.40 -4.50 48.70
N ALA A 44 -0.53 -4.38 47.72
CA ALA A 44 -0.68 -5.00 46.40
C ALA A 44 -0.15 -6.44 46.40
N GLY A 45 -0.78 -7.31 45.63
CA GLY A 45 -0.26 -8.65 45.34
C GLY A 45 -1.15 -9.42 44.37
N SER A 46 -0.80 -10.67 44.08
CA SER A 46 -1.70 -11.58 43.38
C SER A 46 -2.90 -11.94 44.27
N TRP A 47 -4.02 -12.37 43.68
CA TRP A 47 -5.19 -12.79 44.44
C TRP A 47 -4.86 -13.88 45.49
N PRO A 48 -4.13 -14.97 45.17
CA PRO A 48 -3.71 -15.96 46.17
C PRO A 48 -2.92 -15.37 47.34
N ASP A 49 -2.00 -14.44 47.06
CA ASP A 49 -1.14 -13.83 48.09
C ASP A 49 -1.93 -12.94 49.04
N ILE A 50 -2.78 -12.08 48.47
CA ILE A 50 -3.60 -11.13 49.23
C ILE A 50 -4.67 -11.86 50.03
N TYR A 51 -5.33 -12.84 49.43
CA TYR A 51 -6.33 -13.64 50.12
C TYR A 51 -5.72 -14.43 51.30
N ALA A 52 -4.56 -15.06 51.09
CA ALA A 52 -3.86 -15.77 52.15
C ALA A 52 -3.35 -14.83 53.25
N ALA A 53 -2.83 -13.66 52.90
CA ALA A 53 -2.40 -12.62 53.86
C ALA A 53 -3.57 -12.11 54.71
N PHE A 54 -4.73 -11.89 54.09
CA PHE A 54 -5.94 -11.48 54.79
C PHE A 54 -6.42 -12.55 55.78
N LEU A 55 -6.47 -13.82 55.36
CA LEU A 55 -6.87 -14.92 56.26
C LEU A 55 -5.91 -15.15 57.43
N ARG A 56 -4.62 -14.84 57.27
CA ARG A 56 -3.62 -14.90 58.38
C ARG A 56 -3.71 -13.72 59.35
N GLY A 57 -4.45 -12.68 59.00
CA GLY A 57 -4.55 -11.46 59.81
C GLY A 57 -3.52 -10.38 59.47
N ASP A 58 -2.73 -10.55 58.39
CA ASP A 58 -1.74 -9.56 57.94
C ASP A 58 -2.40 -8.31 57.31
N LEU A 59 -3.71 -8.36 57.04
CA LEU A 59 -4.53 -7.31 56.43
C LEU A 59 -5.84 -7.16 57.18
N ASP A 60 -6.27 -5.93 57.43
CA ASP A 60 -7.51 -5.62 58.16
C ASP A 60 -8.75 -5.83 57.29
N ALA A 61 -8.64 -5.51 55.99
CA ALA A 61 -9.69 -5.72 55.00
C ALA A 61 -9.13 -6.21 53.65
N ILE A 62 -10.00 -6.74 52.80
CA ILE A 62 -9.70 -7.14 51.42
C ILE A 62 -10.72 -6.54 50.46
N ASP A 63 -10.24 -6.03 49.32
CA ASP A 63 -11.07 -5.44 48.27
C ASP A 63 -11.38 -6.44 47.13
N GLY A 64 -12.44 -6.17 46.38
CA GLY A 64 -12.80 -6.89 45.15
C GLY A 64 -13.22 -8.33 45.40
N ILE A 65 -13.66 -8.66 46.61
CA ILE A 65 -14.04 -10.02 46.98
C ILE A 65 -15.55 -10.24 46.79
N SER A 66 -15.90 -11.28 46.04
CA SER A 66 -17.30 -11.71 45.90
C SER A 66 -17.76 -12.61 47.03
N TRP A 67 -19.05 -12.48 47.35
CA TRP A 67 -19.70 -13.29 48.37
C TRP A 67 -19.81 -14.73 47.87
N ARG A 68 -19.38 -15.68 48.71
CA ARG A 68 -19.55 -17.12 48.47
C ARG A 68 -19.89 -17.79 49.80
N PRO A 69 -20.74 -18.83 49.82
CA PRO A 69 -21.10 -19.53 51.06
C PRO A 69 -19.88 -19.98 51.86
N GLU A 70 -18.84 -20.54 51.23
CA GLU A 70 -17.65 -21.01 51.95
C GLU A 70 -16.80 -19.87 52.51
N ARG A 71 -16.83 -18.69 51.87
CA ARG A 71 -16.11 -17.50 52.34
C ARG A 71 -16.83 -16.80 53.49
N ALA A 72 -18.17 -16.82 53.47
CA ALA A 72 -19.02 -16.22 54.50
C ALA A 72 -18.86 -16.88 55.89
N GLU A 73 -18.28 -18.08 55.95
CA GLU A 73 -17.92 -18.72 57.23
C GLU A 73 -16.76 -18.00 57.96
N LYS A 74 -15.93 -17.25 57.23
CA LYS A 74 -14.68 -16.64 57.75
C LYS A 74 -14.59 -15.13 57.54
N ILE A 75 -15.48 -14.56 56.73
CA ILE A 75 -15.41 -13.18 56.25
C ILE A 75 -16.79 -12.53 56.39
N LEU A 76 -16.82 -11.34 56.97
CA LEU A 76 -17.97 -10.43 56.93
C LEU A 76 -17.86 -9.53 55.70
N PHE A 77 -18.98 -9.26 55.04
CA PHE A 77 -19.01 -8.54 53.76
C PHE A 77 -19.86 -7.28 53.85
N THR A 78 -19.43 -6.22 53.18
CA THR A 78 -20.29 -5.04 52.91
C THR A 78 -21.34 -5.38 51.86
N GLU A 79 -22.31 -4.48 51.66
CA GLU A 79 -23.08 -4.44 50.42
C GLU A 79 -22.16 -4.22 49.20
N PRO A 80 -22.55 -4.67 48.00
CA PRO A 80 -21.69 -4.60 46.83
C PRO A 80 -21.61 -3.18 46.32
N TYR A 81 -20.39 -2.68 46.15
CA TYR A 81 -20.15 -1.36 45.59
C TYR A 81 -20.14 -1.36 44.06
N HIS A 82 -19.97 -2.54 43.45
CA HIS A 82 -19.96 -2.72 42.00
C HIS A 82 -20.38 -4.14 41.61
N PHE A 83 -21.04 -4.27 40.46
CA PHE A 83 -21.32 -5.56 39.85
C PHE A 83 -20.51 -5.68 38.57
N ARG A 84 -19.58 -6.64 38.53
CA ARG A 84 -18.81 -6.96 37.35
C ARG A 84 -19.61 -7.95 36.51
N GLU A 85 -20.06 -7.49 35.36
CA GLU A 85 -20.89 -8.27 34.44
C GLU A 85 -20.07 -8.73 33.23
N VAL A 86 -20.26 -9.98 32.83
CA VAL A 86 -19.64 -10.57 31.63
C VAL A 86 -20.53 -10.28 30.43
N TYR A 87 -19.93 -9.69 29.40
CA TYR A 87 -20.62 -9.22 28.20
C TYR A 87 -19.99 -9.83 26.95
N LEU A 88 -20.73 -9.72 25.86
CA LEU A 88 -20.30 -9.99 24.51
C LEU A 88 -19.90 -8.66 23.85
N MET A 89 -18.71 -8.57 23.30
CA MET A 89 -18.24 -7.43 22.51
C MET A 89 -18.12 -7.85 21.03
N ARG A 90 -18.47 -6.94 20.12
CA ARG A 90 -18.40 -7.14 18.67
C ARG A 90 -17.84 -5.91 17.94
N ASP A 91 -17.48 -6.10 16.68
CA ASP A 91 -17.26 -5.02 15.72
C ASP A 91 -18.60 -4.43 15.26
N SER A 92 -18.75 -3.11 15.30
CA SER A 92 -19.97 -2.40 14.91
C SER A 92 -20.31 -2.55 13.43
N ALA A 93 -19.31 -2.76 12.58
CA ALA A 93 -19.49 -3.00 11.15
C ALA A 93 -20.05 -4.42 10.86
N ARG A 94 -20.01 -5.33 11.84
CA ARG A 94 -20.54 -6.69 11.70
C ARG A 94 -21.88 -6.81 12.41
N TYR A 95 -22.92 -7.10 11.61
CA TYR A 95 -24.23 -7.45 12.14
C TYR A 95 -24.17 -8.81 12.86
N LEU A 96 -24.63 -8.82 14.12
CA LEU A 96 -24.95 -10.05 14.83
C LEU A 96 -26.46 -10.11 15.08
N PRO A 97 -27.11 -11.27 14.89
CA PRO A 97 -28.47 -11.46 15.35
C PRO A 97 -28.54 -11.29 16.89
N PRO A 98 -29.70 -10.96 17.47
CA PRO A 98 -29.85 -10.88 18.92
C PRO A 98 -29.47 -12.21 19.59
N ILE A 99 -28.48 -12.18 20.47
CA ILE A 99 -27.99 -13.37 21.19
C ILE A 99 -28.71 -13.42 22.54
N GLN A 100 -29.55 -14.44 22.75
CA GLN A 100 -30.24 -14.69 24.02
C GLN A 100 -29.66 -15.88 24.75
N ASN A 101 -29.21 -16.90 24.00
CA ASN A 101 -28.71 -18.17 24.53
C ASN A 101 -27.35 -18.50 23.90
N LEU A 102 -26.57 -19.42 24.51
CA LEU A 102 -25.26 -19.81 23.96
C LEU A 102 -25.35 -20.46 22.58
N THR A 103 -26.44 -21.17 22.26
CA THR A 103 -26.70 -21.75 20.94
C THR A 103 -26.79 -20.70 19.83
N ASP A 104 -27.13 -19.45 20.16
CA ASP A 104 -27.20 -18.37 19.16
C ASP A 104 -25.80 -17.92 18.70
N LEU A 105 -24.74 -18.40 19.37
CA LEU A 105 -23.34 -18.17 19.01
C LEU A 105 -22.78 -19.23 18.04
N GLU A 106 -23.58 -20.24 17.67
CA GLU A 106 -23.16 -21.28 16.72
C GLU A 106 -22.72 -20.67 15.37
N GLY A 107 -21.60 -21.16 14.84
CA GLY A 107 -21.01 -20.67 13.59
C GLY A 107 -20.20 -19.38 13.70
N LEU A 108 -20.11 -18.76 14.89
CA LEU A 108 -19.22 -17.64 15.17
C LEU A 108 -17.90 -18.13 15.79
N ARG A 109 -16.80 -17.43 15.51
CA ARG A 109 -15.53 -17.60 16.23
C ARG A 109 -15.59 -16.79 17.52
N ILE A 110 -15.58 -17.47 18.66
CA ILE A 110 -15.78 -16.86 19.98
C ILE A 110 -14.44 -16.75 20.69
N GLY A 111 -14.01 -15.53 20.99
CA GLY A 111 -12.82 -15.26 21.76
C GLY A 111 -13.11 -15.23 23.26
N VAL A 112 -12.27 -15.89 24.06
CA VAL A 112 -12.35 -15.90 25.52
C VAL A 112 -10.95 -16.00 26.14
N VAL A 113 -10.76 -15.53 27.37
CA VAL A 113 -9.47 -15.63 28.06
C VAL A 113 -9.24 -17.04 28.61
N GLU A 114 -8.00 -17.53 28.53
CA GLU A 114 -7.57 -18.81 29.08
C GLU A 114 -7.77 -18.89 30.60
N ASN A 115 -8.13 -20.07 31.11
CA ASN A 115 -8.29 -20.35 32.55
C ASN A 115 -9.31 -19.44 33.27
N ILE A 116 -10.24 -18.81 32.54
CA ILE A 116 -11.31 -18.02 33.13
C ILE A 116 -12.44 -18.92 33.64
N TYR A 117 -13.05 -18.54 34.77
CA TYR A 117 -13.98 -19.40 35.53
C TYR A 117 -15.28 -19.77 34.79
N TYR A 118 -15.58 -19.15 33.65
CA TYR A 118 -16.73 -19.45 32.80
C TYR A 118 -16.36 -20.13 31.47
N LEU A 119 -15.09 -20.50 31.26
CA LEU A 119 -14.63 -21.18 30.05
C LEU A 119 -15.30 -22.55 29.87
N ASP A 120 -15.36 -23.35 30.95
CA ASP A 120 -15.96 -24.69 30.91
C ASP A 120 -17.42 -24.63 30.44
N ARG A 121 -18.19 -23.63 30.90
CA ARG A 121 -19.58 -23.43 30.49
C ARG A 121 -19.73 -23.10 28.99
N LEU A 122 -18.78 -22.38 28.41
CA LEU A 122 -18.75 -22.12 26.97
C LEU A 122 -18.41 -23.39 26.18
N GLN A 123 -17.52 -24.23 26.73
CA GLN A 123 -17.08 -25.50 26.13
C GLN A 123 -18.10 -26.64 26.22
N ASP A 124 -19.09 -26.53 27.12
CA ASP A 124 -20.21 -27.47 27.22
C ASP A 124 -21.12 -27.48 25.98
N GLU A 125 -21.00 -26.48 25.10
CA GLU A 125 -21.76 -26.31 23.86
C GLU A 125 -20.85 -26.50 22.63
N ASP A 126 -21.41 -26.85 21.46
CA ASP A 126 -20.64 -27.08 20.21
C ASP A 126 -20.23 -25.75 19.53
N LEU A 127 -19.42 -24.96 20.23
CA LEU A 127 -19.01 -23.61 19.81
C LEU A 127 -17.56 -23.57 19.31
N THR A 128 -17.27 -22.70 18.34
CA THR A 128 -15.91 -22.47 17.85
C THR A 128 -15.16 -21.49 18.75
N ILE A 129 -14.57 -22.01 19.83
CA ILE A 129 -13.88 -21.20 20.84
C ILE A 129 -12.40 -21.04 20.49
N GLN A 130 -11.92 -19.79 20.53
CA GLN A 130 -10.51 -19.44 20.48
C GLN A 130 -10.10 -18.77 21.79
N THR A 131 -9.13 -19.35 22.46
CA THR A 131 -8.65 -18.83 23.74
C THR A 131 -7.54 -17.82 23.55
N TYR A 132 -7.47 -16.85 24.47
CA TYR A 132 -6.46 -15.81 24.51
C TYR A 132 -5.85 -15.71 25.89
N ASP A 133 -4.59 -15.38 25.91
CA ASP A 133 -3.76 -15.32 27.10
C ASP A 133 -4.12 -14.19 28.08
N THR A 134 -4.68 -13.09 27.57
CA THR A 134 -5.05 -11.89 28.32
C THR A 134 -6.24 -11.15 27.69
N LEU A 135 -7.00 -10.38 28.49
CA LEU A 135 -8.09 -9.54 27.99
C LEU A 135 -7.64 -8.53 26.90
N PRO A 136 -6.47 -7.86 26.99
CA PRO A 136 -5.98 -6.99 25.92
C PRO A 136 -5.75 -7.71 24.59
N SER A 137 -5.24 -8.94 24.60
CA SER A 137 -5.06 -9.75 23.39
C SER A 137 -6.40 -10.14 22.76
N LEU A 138 -7.37 -10.53 23.59
CA LEU A 138 -8.73 -10.83 23.16
C LEU A 138 -9.40 -9.61 22.47
N VAL A 139 -9.32 -8.42 23.07
CA VAL A 139 -9.90 -7.20 22.49
C VAL A 139 -9.24 -6.84 21.16
N ARG A 140 -7.91 -6.99 21.03
CA ARG A 140 -7.20 -6.80 19.74
C ARG A 140 -7.64 -7.83 18.70
N ALA A 141 -7.78 -9.09 19.10
CA ALA A 141 -8.19 -10.15 18.18
C ALA A 141 -9.59 -9.90 17.62
N LEU A 142 -10.49 -9.36 18.44
CA LEU A 142 -11.79 -8.90 17.96
C LEU A 142 -11.66 -7.71 17.00
N ALA A 143 -10.87 -6.69 17.35
CA ALA A 143 -10.64 -5.50 16.51
C ALA A 143 -10.06 -5.84 15.12
N PHE A 144 -9.20 -6.86 15.03
CA PHE A 144 -8.61 -7.33 13.78
C PHE A 144 -9.46 -8.38 13.05
N GLY A 145 -10.64 -8.73 13.58
CA GLY A 145 -11.56 -9.69 12.98
C GLY A 145 -11.09 -11.14 13.02
N TRP A 146 -10.20 -11.49 13.96
CA TRP A 146 -9.72 -12.86 14.18
C TRP A 146 -10.75 -13.72 14.92
N VAL A 147 -11.51 -13.08 15.81
CA VAL A 147 -12.77 -13.62 16.35
C VAL A 147 -13.92 -12.71 15.94
N ASP A 148 -15.12 -13.28 15.95
CA ASP A 148 -16.37 -12.58 15.61
C ASP A 148 -17.00 -11.94 16.85
N VAL A 149 -16.81 -12.55 18.03
CA VAL A 149 -17.32 -12.08 19.33
C VAL A 149 -16.27 -12.31 20.40
N ALA A 150 -16.08 -11.35 21.31
CA ALA A 150 -15.27 -11.53 22.52
C ALA A 150 -16.14 -11.62 23.77
N VAL A 151 -15.79 -12.52 24.70
CA VAL A 151 -16.49 -12.73 25.98
C VAL A 151 -15.61 -12.28 27.15
N GLY A 152 -16.04 -11.24 27.86
CA GLY A 152 -15.25 -10.66 28.95
C GLY A 152 -15.99 -9.67 29.85
N PRO A 153 -15.37 -9.19 30.94
CA PRO A 153 -15.96 -8.17 31.79
C PRO A 153 -16.20 -6.87 31.03
N ARG A 154 -17.43 -6.34 31.10
CA ARG A 154 -17.86 -5.15 30.34
C ARG A 154 -16.91 -3.97 30.49
N LEU A 155 -16.71 -3.52 31.74
CA LEU A 155 -15.87 -2.37 32.08
C LEU A 155 -14.44 -2.56 31.59
N THR A 156 -13.87 -3.75 31.75
CA THR A 156 -12.49 -4.02 31.34
C THR A 156 -12.35 -4.01 29.82
N MET A 157 -13.28 -4.64 29.09
CA MET A 157 -13.18 -4.66 27.62
C MET A 157 -13.42 -3.26 27.03
N GLU A 158 -14.38 -2.48 27.55
CA GLU A 158 -14.59 -1.07 27.16
C GLU A 158 -13.32 -0.24 27.41
N TYR A 159 -12.75 -0.33 28.62
CA TYR A 159 -11.50 0.35 28.97
C TYR A 159 -10.36 0.01 28.00
N LEU A 160 -10.17 -1.28 27.70
CA LEU A 160 -9.10 -1.75 26.81
C LEU A 160 -9.32 -1.34 25.36
N ALA A 161 -10.56 -1.43 24.84
CA ALA A 161 -10.90 -1.02 23.48
C ALA A 161 -10.69 0.49 23.31
N ASN A 162 -11.17 1.29 24.26
CA ASN A 162 -11.03 2.74 24.23
C ASN A 162 -9.57 3.17 24.34
N ARG A 163 -8.81 2.59 25.27
CA ARG A 163 -7.36 2.86 25.43
C ARG A 163 -6.56 2.49 24.17
N ALA A 164 -6.97 1.44 23.46
CA ALA A 164 -6.35 1.03 22.21
C ALA A 164 -6.87 1.78 20.97
N GLY A 165 -7.85 2.68 21.11
CA GLY A 165 -8.43 3.45 20.01
C GLY A 165 -9.45 2.70 19.14
N PHE A 166 -9.91 1.51 19.57
CA PHE A 166 -10.88 0.69 18.83
C PHE A 166 -12.33 1.11 19.12
N ARG A 167 -12.66 2.37 18.81
CA ARG A 167 -13.99 2.95 19.07
C ARG A 167 -15.14 2.32 18.28
N PHE A 168 -14.82 1.50 17.28
CA PHE A 168 -15.78 0.73 16.50
C PHE A 168 -16.19 -0.58 17.19
N LEU A 169 -15.57 -0.97 18.29
CA LEU A 169 -16.00 -2.11 19.08
C LEU A 169 -17.12 -1.70 20.03
N GLU A 170 -18.21 -2.48 20.06
CA GLU A 170 -19.38 -2.20 20.87
C GLU A 170 -19.88 -3.45 21.62
N MET A 171 -20.61 -3.22 22.71
CA MET A 171 -21.23 -4.29 23.49
C MET A 171 -22.47 -4.83 22.77
N ALA A 172 -22.46 -6.11 22.44
CA ALA A 172 -23.58 -6.80 21.80
C ALA A 172 -24.69 -7.21 22.81
N GLY A 173 -24.34 -7.34 24.09
CA GLY A 173 -25.26 -7.71 25.17
C GLY A 173 -24.58 -8.48 26.29
N PRO A 174 -25.30 -8.82 27.37
CA PRO A 174 -24.78 -9.69 28.43
C PRO A 174 -24.49 -11.08 27.87
N ALA A 175 -23.43 -11.72 28.33
CA ALA A 175 -23.13 -13.10 27.95
C ALA A 175 -24.12 -14.06 28.65
N PRO A 176 -24.78 -14.99 27.93
CA PRO A 176 -25.77 -15.90 28.50
C PRO A 176 -25.12 -17.04 29.30
N LEU A 177 -24.51 -16.68 30.43
CA LEU A 177 -23.70 -17.55 31.31
C LEU A 177 -24.37 -17.80 32.68
N ASP A 178 -25.69 -17.66 32.78
CA ASP A 178 -26.45 -17.85 34.02
C ASP A 178 -25.86 -17.07 35.22
N GLN A 179 -25.67 -17.73 36.38
CA GLN A 179 -25.09 -17.13 37.59
C GLN A 179 -23.60 -16.78 37.45
N LEU A 180 -22.92 -17.23 36.40
CA LEU A 180 -21.50 -16.91 36.14
C LEU A 180 -21.33 -15.55 35.44
N SER A 181 -22.44 -14.97 34.94
CA SER A 181 -22.45 -13.69 34.23
C SER A 181 -22.20 -12.48 35.14
N ARG A 182 -22.28 -12.63 36.47
CA ARG A 182 -22.25 -11.51 37.41
C ARG A 182 -21.45 -11.81 38.67
N GLU A 183 -20.50 -10.95 38.99
CA GLU A 183 -19.72 -10.96 40.23
C GLU A 183 -20.04 -9.70 41.04
N ASP A 184 -20.18 -9.85 42.35
CA ASP A 184 -20.48 -8.75 43.27
C ASP A 184 -19.21 -8.31 43.99
N PHE A 185 -18.68 -7.13 43.66
CA PHE A 185 -17.46 -6.63 44.29
C PHE A 185 -17.83 -6.00 45.63
N ARG A 186 -17.28 -6.56 46.71
CA ARG A 186 -17.50 -6.14 48.10
C ARG A 186 -16.17 -5.92 48.81
N LEU A 187 -16.23 -5.25 49.95
CA LEU A 187 -15.16 -5.26 50.94
C LEU A 187 -15.39 -6.39 51.93
N GLY A 188 -14.33 -7.13 52.23
CA GLY A 188 -14.33 -8.20 53.23
C GLY A 188 -13.53 -7.81 54.47
N VAL A 189 -14.08 -8.09 55.66
CA VAL A 189 -13.36 -7.98 56.94
C VAL A 189 -13.42 -9.31 57.70
N ARG A 190 -12.47 -9.54 58.61
CA ARG A 190 -12.38 -10.82 59.33
C ARG A 190 -13.61 -11.05 60.20
N MET A 191 -14.00 -12.31 60.34
CA MET A 191 -15.05 -12.72 61.27
C MET A 191 -14.72 -12.25 62.69
N GLY A 192 -15.60 -11.41 63.28
CA GLY A 192 -15.42 -10.80 64.60
C GLY A 192 -15.11 -9.30 64.62
N ASP A 193 -14.80 -8.68 63.48
CA ASP A 193 -14.57 -7.23 63.38
C ASP A 193 -15.80 -6.48 62.81
N GLN A 194 -16.94 -6.63 63.48
CA GLN A 194 -18.19 -5.98 63.08
C GLN A 194 -18.07 -4.45 63.11
N ALA A 195 -17.29 -3.91 64.04
CA ALA A 195 -17.09 -2.47 64.17
C ALA A 195 -16.39 -1.87 62.94
N LEU A 196 -15.40 -2.55 62.36
CA LEU A 196 -14.79 -2.13 61.10
C LEU A 196 -15.76 -2.26 59.93
N LEU A 197 -16.52 -3.36 59.87
CA LEU A 197 -17.55 -3.55 58.83
C LEU A 197 -18.55 -2.39 58.80
N ASP A 198 -19.12 -2.05 59.96
CA ASP A 198 -20.15 -1.02 60.08
C ASP A 198 -19.61 0.36 59.62
N ARG A 199 -18.32 0.64 59.88
CA ARG A 199 -17.68 1.89 59.42
C ARG A 199 -17.41 1.90 57.92
N LEU A 200 -16.97 0.78 57.35
CA LEU A 200 -16.77 0.65 55.90
C LEU A 200 -18.11 0.75 55.16
N GLN A 201 -19.15 0.10 55.69
CA GLN A 201 -20.51 0.15 55.16
C GLN A 201 -21.06 1.59 55.20
N ALA A 202 -20.96 2.27 56.34
CA ALA A 202 -21.40 3.67 56.45
C ALA A 202 -20.65 4.62 55.48
N GLY A 203 -19.34 4.39 55.28
CA GLY A 203 -18.55 5.14 54.30
C GLY A 203 -19.00 4.90 52.86
N LEU A 204 -19.37 3.65 52.53
CA LEU A 204 -19.90 3.25 51.23
C LEU A 204 -21.31 3.82 50.99
N ASP A 205 -22.21 3.71 51.96
CA ASP A 205 -23.59 4.23 51.89
C ASP A 205 -23.65 5.75 51.70
N ALA A 206 -22.62 6.45 52.18
CA ALA A 206 -22.49 7.91 52.02
C ALA A 206 -22.04 8.34 50.62
N ILE A 207 -21.64 7.41 49.73
CA ILE A 207 -21.27 7.74 48.35
C ILE A 207 -22.54 7.86 47.49
N PRO A 208 -22.83 9.03 46.88
CA PRO A 208 -23.99 9.15 46.00
C PRO A 208 -23.92 8.18 44.82
N ALA A 209 -25.06 7.60 44.42
CA ALA A 209 -25.13 6.69 43.27
C ALA A 209 -24.67 7.35 41.95
N SER A 210 -24.89 8.66 41.81
CA SER A 210 -24.36 9.46 40.69
C SER A 210 -22.83 9.50 40.71
N ARG A 211 -22.21 9.64 41.89
CA ARG A 211 -20.75 9.64 42.02
C ARG A 211 -20.14 8.29 41.67
N LEU A 212 -20.74 7.18 42.12
CA LEU A 212 -20.30 5.83 41.72
C LEU A 212 -20.43 5.63 40.21
N SER A 213 -21.51 6.14 39.61
CA SER A 213 -21.73 6.09 38.16
C SER A 213 -20.66 6.91 37.40
N ASN A 214 -20.35 8.12 37.87
CA ASN A 214 -19.32 8.98 37.28
C ASN A 214 -17.92 8.36 37.41
N LEU A 215 -17.61 7.74 38.56
CA LEU A 215 -16.35 7.02 38.73
C LEU A 215 -16.27 5.86 37.74
N ARG A 216 -17.32 5.07 37.58
CA ARG A 216 -17.35 3.97 36.62
C ARG A 216 -17.16 4.48 35.19
N GLU A 217 -17.90 5.50 34.79
CA GLU A 217 -17.80 6.12 33.47
C GLU A 217 -16.40 6.69 33.22
N ARG A 218 -15.78 7.30 34.23
CA ARG A 218 -14.37 7.73 34.17
C ARG A 218 -13.43 6.59 33.78
N TRP A 219 -13.60 5.44 34.41
CA TRP A 219 -12.78 4.27 34.13
C TRP A 219 -13.17 3.55 32.83
N GLN A 220 -14.40 3.70 32.35
CA GLN A 220 -14.85 3.19 31.04
C GLN A 220 -14.26 3.99 29.88
N GLU A 221 -14.32 5.31 29.96
CA GLU A 221 -14.07 6.19 28.80
C GLU A 221 -12.69 6.84 28.81
N PHE A 222 -12.07 7.03 29.97
CA PHE A 222 -10.87 7.87 30.13
C PHE A 222 -9.63 7.11 30.60
N GLY A 223 -9.67 5.78 30.59
CA GLY A 223 -8.52 4.99 30.97
C GLY A 223 -8.09 5.17 32.42
N GLY A 224 -8.95 5.72 33.29
CA GLY A 224 -8.60 5.97 34.68
C GLY A 224 -7.79 7.21 34.97
N VAL A 225 -7.61 8.08 33.99
CA VAL A 225 -6.96 9.36 34.19
C VAL A 225 -7.82 10.15 35.17
N SER A 226 -7.40 10.11 36.43
CA SER A 226 -7.80 11.07 37.43
C SER A 226 -7.17 12.40 37.02
N THR A 227 -8.02 13.36 36.75
CA THR A 227 -7.65 14.77 36.77
C THR A 227 -7.18 15.20 38.17
N GLU A 228 -7.43 14.41 39.23
CA GLU A 228 -6.87 14.62 40.57
C GLU A 228 -5.47 14.01 40.71
N ARG A 229 -4.47 14.75 40.21
CA ARG A 229 -3.32 15.08 41.06
C ARG A 229 -3.26 16.58 41.29
N SER A 230 -4.41 17.21 41.49
CA SER A 230 -4.45 18.61 41.89
C SER A 230 -4.23 18.66 43.40
N ALA A 231 -3.11 19.26 43.80
CA ALA A 231 -3.09 19.97 45.08
C ALA A 231 -4.41 20.76 45.18
N ARG A 232 -5.11 20.70 46.32
CA ARG A 232 -6.35 21.48 46.53
C ARG A 232 -6.13 22.88 45.97
N LEU A 233 -7.01 23.31 45.05
CA LEU A 233 -6.98 24.67 44.53
C LEU A 233 -6.96 25.61 45.74
N PRO A 234 -5.92 26.45 45.92
CA PRO A 234 -5.80 27.28 47.10
C PRO A 234 -6.79 28.44 47.03
N LEU A 235 -8.05 28.17 47.38
CA LEU A 235 -9.10 29.17 47.48
C LEU A 235 -8.98 29.95 48.78
N SER A 236 -9.28 31.26 48.73
CA SER A 236 -9.33 32.10 49.92
C SER A 236 -10.50 31.67 50.83
N SER A 237 -10.41 32.01 52.12
CA SER A 237 -11.50 31.76 53.07
C SER A 237 -12.83 32.40 52.63
N GLU A 238 -12.77 33.57 51.98
CA GLU A 238 -13.94 34.26 51.44
C GLU A 238 -14.56 33.51 50.25
N GLN A 239 -13.72 32.97 49.34
CA GLN A 239 -14.19 32.17 48.20
C GLN A 239 -14.81 30.85 48.66
N LEU A 240 -14.21 30.18 49.63
CA LEU A 240 -14.76 28.95 50.22
C LEU A 240 -16.11 29.20 50.90
N GLN A 241 -16.23 30.31 51.64
CA GLN A 241 -17.50 30.69 52.26
C GLN A 241 -18.56 31.03 51.20
N PHE A 242 -18.18 31.76 50.15
CA PHE A 242 -19.07 32.05 49.02
C PHE A 242 -19.59 30.77 48.38
N LEU A 243 -18.71 29.83 48.01
CA LEU A 243 -19.09 28.55 47.40
C LEU A 243 -19.97 27.70 48.33
N ALA A 244 -19.70 27.70 49.64
CA ALA A 244 -20.54 26.98 50.60
C ALA A 244 -21.96 27.55 50.73
N THR A 245 -22.14 28.85 50.45
CA THR A 245 -23.46 29.50 50.40
C THR A 245 -24.10 29.48 49.02
N LEU A 246 -23.29 29.27 47.98
CA LEU A 246 -23.72 29.20 46.59
C LEU A 246 -24.37 27.83 46.38
N GLY A 247 -25.70 27.83 46.32
CA GLY A 247 -26.45 26.63 45.93
C GLY A 247 -26.11 26.19 44.49
N PRO A 248 -26.76 25.12 44.00
CA PRO A 248 -26.53 24.63 42.65
C PRO A 248 -26.72 25.73 41.59
N VAL A 249 -25.73 25.90 40.71
CA VAL A 249 -25.76 26.90 39.63
C VAL A 249 -26.29 26.28 38.35
N ARG A 250 -27.18 26.99 37.65
CA ARG A 250 -27.73 26.55 36.37
C ARG A 250 -26.80 26.93 35.24
N VAL A 251 -26.30 25.93 34.50
CA VAL A 251 -25.34 26.13 33.40
C VAL A 251 -26.04 25.85 32.07
N GLY A 252 -26.13 26.88 31.23
CA GLY A 252 -26.69 26.80 29.88
C GLY A 252 -25.72 26.15 28.89
N PHE A 253 -26.14 25.04 28.30
CA PHE A 253 -25.46 24.32 27.23
C PHE A 253 -26.33 24.29 25.97
N MET A 254 -25.71 24.54 24.82
CA MET A 254 -26.40 24.45 23.54
C MET A 254 -26.69 22.99 23.19
N ASP A 255 -27.85 22.70 22.62
CA ASP A 255 -28.25 21.33 22.27
C ASP A 255 -27.61 20.78 20.98
N ASP A 256 -27.14 21.64 20.10
CA ASP A 256 -26.70 21.29 18.75
C ASP A 256 -25.33 21.87 18.36
N TYR A 257 -24.57 22.34 19.35
CA TYR A 257 -23.23 22.90 19.15
C TYR A 257 -22.13 21.86 19.34
N ALA A 258 -22.33 20.68 18.76
CA ALA A 258 -21.35 19.62 18.73
C ALA A 258 -20.05 20.09 18.03
N PRO A 259 -18.86 19.66 18.46
CA PRO A 259 -18.58 18.77 19.59
C PRO A 259 -18.40 19.51 20.94
N PHE A 260 -18.80 20.78 21.06
CA PHE A 260 -18.57 21.61 22.26
C PHE A 260 -19.66 21.45 23.32
N SER A 261 -20.92 21.53 22.93
CA SER A 261 -22.03 21.06 23.75
C SER A 261 -23.16 20.62 22.85
N PHE A 262 -23.66 19.42 23.06
CA PHE A 262 -24.77 18.86 22.31
C PHE A 262 -25.48 17.78 23.12
N THR A 263 -26.68 17.40 22.68
CA THR A 263 -27.44 16.32 23.29
C THR A 263 -27.35 15.04 22.45
N ASP A 264 -26.91 13.95 23.06
CA ASP A 264 -26.98 12.60 22.50
C ASP A 264 -27.58 11.63 23.53
N GLY A 265 -28.51 10.77 23.08
CA GLY A 265 -29.22 9.84 23.97
C GLY A 265 -29.92 10.48 25.18
N GLY A 266 -30.26 11.78 25.09
CA GLY A 266 -30.85 12.56 26.19
C GLY A 266 -29.85 13.11 27.22
N ARG A 267 -28.55 12.88 27.04
CA ARG A 267 -27.46 13.40 27.88
C ARG A 267 -26.79 14.59 27.19
N THR A 268 -26.41 15.60 27.99
CA THR A 268 -25.60 16.72 27.51
C THR A 268 -24.13 16.32 27.55
N LEU A 269 -23.46 16.44 26.40
CA LEU A 269 -22.10 16.00 26.16
C LEU A 269 -21.33 17.09 25.39
N GLY A 270 -20.00 17.08 25.45
CA GLY A 270 -19.16 17.99 24.67
C GLY A 270 -17.99 18.59 25.43
N LEU A 271 -17.08 19.25 24.70
CA LEU A 271 -15.88 19.89 25.27
C LEU A 271 -16.21 20.81 26.44
N SER A 272 -17.20 21.67 26.27
CA SER A 272 -17.58 22.68 27.25
C SER A 272 -18.25 22.05 28.48
N VAL A 273 -18.90 20.89 28.30
CA VAL A 273 -19.47 20.10 29.41
C VAL A 273 -18.33 19.54 30.25
N ASP A 274 -17.35 18.90 29.63
CA ASP A 274 -16.20 18.33 30.32
C ASP A 274 -15.35 19.38 31.05
N VAL A 275 -15.12 20.53 30.40
CA VAL A 275 -14.40 21.64 31.05
C VAL A 275 -15.20 22.14 32.26
N MET A 276 -16.53 22.31 32.13
CA MET A 276 -17.37 22.75 33.26
C MET A 276 -17.40 21.73 34.39
N ASP A 277 -17.55 20.44 34.09
CA ASP A 277 -17.49 19.36 35.07
C ASP A 277 -16.15 19.35 35.81
N ARG A 278 -15.07 19.60 35.07
CA ARG A 278 -13.74 19.68 35.68
C ARG A 278 -13.58 20.90 36.59
N LEU A 279 -14.11 22.06 36.19
CA LEU A 279 -14.12 23.24 37.05
C LEU A 279 -14.99 23.02 38.29
N ALA A 280 -16.10 22.29 38.16
CA ALA A 280 -16.93 21.89 39.28
C ALA A 280 -16.17 20.98 40.26
N ASP A 281 -15.43 19.98 39.75
CA ASP A 281 -14.57 19.11 40.57
C ASP A 281 -13.47 19.88 41.32
N LEU A 282 -12.82 20.85 40.67
CA LEU A 282 -11.74 21.64 41.27
C LEU A 282 -12.22 22.62 42.34
N THR A 283 -13.45 23.11 42.23
CA THR A 283 -14.00 24.16 43.09
C THR A 283 -15.00 23.63 44.11
N GLY A 284 -15.58 22.45 43.90
CA GLY A 284 -16.71 21.93 44.67
C GLY A 284 -18.07 22.54 44.27
N LEU A 285 -18.13 23.26 43.15
CA LEU A 285 -19.35 23.87 42.63
C LEU A 285 -20.37 22.78 42.23
N GLN A 286 -21.63 22.94 42.62
CA GLN A 286 -22.72 22.08 42.15
C GLN A 286 -23.37 22.70 40.92
N ILE A 287 -23.50 21.94 39.84
CA ILE A 287 -24.07 22.44 38.58
C ILE A 287 -25.40 21.73 38.25
N ILE A 288 -26.31 22.47 37.62
CA ILE A 288 -27.55 21.96 37.03
C ILE A 288 -27.50 22.30 35.53
N PRO A 289 -27.39 21.31 34.62
CA PRO A 289 -27.38 21.60 33.20
C PRO A 289 -28.76 22.09 32.74
N VAL A 290 -28.77 23.19 31.99
CA VAL A 290 -29.94 23.74 31.30
C VAL A 290 -29.65 23.71 29.81
N ARG A 291 -30.55 23.11 29.04
CA ARG A 291 -30.40 22.90 27.60
C ARG A 291 -31.28 23.87 26.82
N GLY A 292 -30.81 24.29 25.66
CA GLY A 292 -31.58 25.11 24.74
C GLY A 292 -30.77 25.56 23.54
N GLN A 293 -31.36 26.39 22.71
CA GLN A 293 -30.69 27.03 21.58
C GLN A 293 -30.02 28.34 21.98
N TRP A 294 -29.10 28.84 21.14
CA TRP A 294 -28.37 30.09 21.43
C TRP A 294 -29.32 31.28 21.68
N ASP A 295 -30.34 31.42 20.83
CA ASP A 295 -31.36 32.47 20.89
C ASP A 295 -32.33 32.31 22.07
N GLU A 296 -32.42 31.12 22.67
CA GLU A 296 -33.20 30.83 23.87
C GLU A 296 -32.39 31.07 25.16
N LEU A 297 -31.13 30.63 25.20
CA LEU A 297 -30.28 30.67 26.38
C LEU A 297 -29.79 32.09 26.73
N ILE A 298 -29.59 32.96 25.73
CA ILE A 298 -29.16 34.35 25.97
C ILE A 298 -30.20 35.13 26.80
N PRO A 299 -31.49 35.18 26.42
CA PRO A 299 -32.53 35.78 27.26
C PRO A 299 -32.60 35.16 28.67
N MET A 300 -32.39 33.84 28.80
CA MET A 300 -32.37 33.17 30.11
C MET A 300 -31.22 33.67 30.99
N LEU A 301 -30.03 33.91 30.42
CA LEU A 301 -28.91 34.48 31.19
C LEU A 301 -29.22 35.92 31.63
N GLN A 302 -29.79 36.73 30.74
CA GLN A 302 -30.16 38.12 31.01
C GLN A 302 -31.21 38.23 32.12
N ASN A 303 -32.20 37.34 32.13
CA ASN A 303 -33.26 37.30 33.14
C ASN A 303 -32.83 36.62 34.44
N GLY A 304 -31.68 35.95 34.46
CA GLY A 304 -31.19 35.18 35.59
C GLY A 304 -31.87 33.83 35.77
N ASP A 305 -32.46 33.28 34.71
CA ASP A 305 -33.00 31.92 34.63
C ASP A 305 -31.90 30.86 34.46
N ILE A 306 -30.73 31.27 33.96
CA ILE A 306 -29.46 30.54 34.07
C ILE A 306 -28.41 31.43 34.74
N ASP A 307 -27.42 30.79 35.34
CA ASP A 307 -26.36 31.41 36.11
C ASP A 307 -25.07 31.57 35.29
N ILE A 308 -24.80 30.58 34.43
CA ILE A 308 -23.61 30.49 33.57
C ILE A 308 -24.06 30.08 32.16
N MET A 309 -23.44 30.63 31.12
CA MET A 309 -23.54 30.15 29.74
C MET A 309 -22.19 29.60 29.27
N ALA A 310 -22.16 28.36 28.74
CA ALA A 310 -20.92 27.64 28.51
C ALA A 310 -20.11 28.08 27.27
N ASN A 311 -20.76 28.43 26.15
CA ASN A 311 -20.11 28.65 24.85
C ASN A 311 -20.12 30.12 24.42
N MET A 312 -19.79 31.05 25.30
CA MET A 312 -20.03 32.47 25.06
C MET A 312 -18.75 33.23 24.71
N SER A 313 -18.62 33.70 23.47
CA SER A 313 -17.52 34.61 23.09
C SER A 313 -17.61 35.97 23.78
N TYR A 314 -16.46 36.55 24.14
CA TYR A 314 -16.39 37.86 24.76
C TYR A 314 -16.77 38.94 23.75
N ARG A 315 -17.71 39.81 24.10
CA ARG A 315 -17.97 41.04 23.33
C ARG A 315 -18.23 42.20 24.28
N PRO A 316 -17.72 43.43 24.00
CA PRO A 316 -17.91 44.58 24.88
C PRO A 316 -19.38 44.83 25.25
N GLU A 317 -20.30 44.68 24.30
CA GLU A 317 -21.74 44.86 24.53
C GLU A 317 -22.35 43.81 25.48
N ARG A 318 -21.72 42.64 25.63
CA ARG A 318 -22.20 41.57 26.52
C ARG A 318 -21.80 41.77 27.98
N GLU A 319 -20.83 42.65 28.27
CA GLU A 319 -20.42 42.97 29.64
C GLU A 319 -21.54 43.58 30.50
N ALA A 320 -22.59 44.10 29.85
CA ALA A 320 -23.79 44.60 30.51
C ALA A 320 -24.56 43.51 31.28
N PHE A 321 -24.47 42.24 30.84
CA PHE A 321 -25.24 41.13 31.40
C PHE A 321 -24.42 39.86 31.64
N ALA A 322 -23.11 39.87 31.37
CA ALA A 322 -22.21 38.76 31.64
C ALA A 322 -20.84 39.24 32.18
N ARG A 323 -20.23 38.43 33.03
CA ARG A 323 -18.82 38.45 33.42
C ARG A 323 -18.18 37.20 32.84
N PHE A 324 -17.01 37.34 32.24
CA PHE A 324 -16.41 36.26 31.46
C PHE A 324 -15.22 35.63 32.18
N THR A 325 -15.06 34.32 32.01
CA THR A 325 -13.77 33.68 32.27
C THR A 325 -12.75 34.06 31.18
N GLU A 326 -11.49 33.70 31.40
CA GLU A 326 -10.52 33.50 30.33
C GLU A 326 -11.02 32.43 29.33
N PRO A 327 -10.59 32.48 28.06
CA PRO A 327 -11.07 31.54 27.07
C PRO A 327 -10.47 30.16 27.36
N TYR A 328 -11.33 29.15 27.42
CA TYR A 328 -10.87 27.76 27.57
C TYR A 328 -10.59 27.10 26.22
N HIS A 329 -11.06 27.69 25.11
CA HIS A 329 -10.77 27.25 23.76
C HIS A 329 -11.00 28.37 22.73
N THR A 330 -10.27 28.37 21.62
CA THR A 330 -10.43 29.36 20.53
C THR A 330 -10.63 28.64 19.20
N ILE A 331 -11.60 29.09 18.39
CA ILE A 331 -12.03 28.42 17.16
C ILE A 331 -12.12 29.42 16.00
N PRO A 332 -11.52 29.13 14.85
CA PRO A 332 -11.73 29.95 13.66
C PRO A 332 -13.14 29.71 13.08
N ASN A 333 -13.76 30.78 12.59
CA ASN A 333 -14.97 30.72 11.78
C ASN A 333 -14.57 30.56 10.30
N VAL A 334 -15.14 29.58 9.60
CA VAL A 334 -14.71 29.24 8.23
C VAL A 334 -15.88 29.15 7.26
N ILE A 335 -15.54 29.20 5.97
CA ILE A 335 -16.48 29.20 4.85
C ILE A 335 -16.58 27.79 4.27
N PHE A 336 -17.65 27.05 4.60
CA PHE A 336 -17.93 25.73 4.02
C PHE A 336 -18.71 25.87 2.70
N THR A 337 -18.26 25.18 1.66
CA THR A 337 -18.93 25.19 0.35
C THR A 337 -18.78 23.86 -0.38
N ARG A 338 -19.69 23.57 -1.31
CA ARG A 338 -19.57 22.48 -2.29
C ARG A 338 -19.18 22.94 -3.68
N SER A 339 -19.05 24.25 -3.90
CA SER A 339 -18.71 24.80 -5.20
C SER A 339 -17.19 24.77 -5.38
N ASP A 340 -16.67 24.07 -6.38
CA ASP A 340 -15.24 24.08 -6.71
C ASP A 340 -14.75 25.42 -7.27
N SER A 341 -15.66 26.28 -7.76
CA SER A 341 -15.33 27.57 -8.37
C SER A 341 -15.22 28.74 -7.38
N LEU A 342 -15.64 28.56 -6.13
CA LEU A 342 -15.61 29.64 -5.12
C LEU A 342 -14.19 29.87 -4.59
N ASN A 343 -13.52 30.91 -5.06
CA ASN A 343 -12.27 31.37 -4.44
C ASN A 343 -12.59 32.47 -3.43
N TYR A 344 -12.25 32.26 -2.16
CA TYR A 344 -12.57 33.19 -1.08
C TYR A 344 -11.32 33.91 -0.59
N THR A 345 -11.35 35.24 -0.66
CA THR A 345 -10.29 36.10 -0.10
C THR A 345 -10.83 37.14 0.87
N ARG A 346 -12.09 37.56 0.69
CA ARG A 346 -12.78 38.54 1.53
C ARG A 346 -14.27 38.26 1.53
N LEU A 347 -14.98 38.80 2.53
CA LEU A 347 -16.41 38.54 2.69
C LEU A 347 -17.23 38.92 1.44
N GLU A 348 -16.89 40.02 0.76
CA GLU A 348 -17.59 40.51 -0.43
C GLU A 348 -17.56 39.56 -1.63
N ASP A 349 -16.64 38.59 -1.66
CA ASP A 349 -16.58 37.56 -2.69
C ASP A 349 -17.84 36.66 -2.66
N LEU A 350 -18.56 36.65 -1.53
CA LEU A 350 -19.75 35.85 -1.31
C LEU A 350 -21.06 36.51 -1.77
N ARG A 351 -21.05 37.76 -2.27
CA ARG A 351 -22.28 38.52 -2.61
C ARG A 351 -23.25 37.81 -3.56
N ASN A 352 -22.71 37.00 -4.47
CA ASN A 352 -23.49 36.29 -5.49
C ASN A 352 -23.89 34.86 -5.09
N TYR A 353 -23.53 34.43 -3.88
CA TYR A 353 -23.84 33.10 -3.35
C TYR A 353 -24.99 33.18 -2.36
N ARG A 354 -25.74 32.09 -2.20
CA ARG A 354 -26.71 31.94 -1.11
C ARG A 354 -25.96 31.47 0.13
N LEU A 355 -26.02 32.25 1.20
CA LEU A 355 -25.29 31.98 2.43
C LEU A 355 -26.23 31.53 3.53
N ALA A 356 -25.74 30.65 4.40
CA ALA A 356 -26.36 30.38 5.69
C ALA A 356 -25.41 30.70 6.85
N ILE A 357 -25.96 31.27 7.92
CA ILE A 357 -25.29 31.55 9.19
C ILE A 357 -26.22 31.23 10.37
N GLY A 358 -25.66 31.08 11.58
CA GLY A 358 -26.45 30.99 12.81
C GLY A 358 -27.16 32.30 13.17
N ALA A 359 -28.37 32.22 13.70
CA ALA A 359 -29.12 33.38 14.18
C ALA A 359 -28.59 33.88 15.54
N GLY A 360 -28.49 35.19 15.72
CA GLY A 360 -27.99 35.83 16.94
C GLY A 360 -26.48 35.70 17.15
N ILE A 361 -25.73 35.22 16.14
CA ILE A 361 -24.28 35.06 16.23
C ILE A 361 -23.57 36.42 16.12
N TYR A 362 -22.41 36.55 16.74
CA TYR A 362 -21.75 37.85 16.92
C TYR A 362 -21.36 38.55 15.61
N TYR A 363 -21.20 37.80 14.51
CA TYR A 363 -20.85 38.35 13.20
C TYR A 363 -22.06 38.54 12.28
N GLU A 364 -23.29 38.26 12.74
CA GLU A 364 -24.51 38.36 11.92
C GLU A 364 -24.70 39.76 11.34
N GLU A 365 -24.65 40.80 12.19
CA GLU A 365 -24.87 42.18 11.75
C GLU A 365 -23.76 42.66 10.80
N ALA A 366 -22.50 42.30 11.06
CA ALA A 366 -21.39 42.60 10.16
C ALA A 366 -21.58 41.95 8.78
N VAL A 367 -22.05 40.69 8.75
CA VAL A 367 -22.35 39.99 7.48
C VAL A 367 -23.52 40.66 6.76
N LYS A 368 -24.60 41.04 7.46
CA LYS A 368 -25.74 41.77 6.89
C LYS A 368 -25.34 43.12 6.32
N GLU A 369 -24.48 43.87 7.01
CA GLU A 369 -24.00 45.18 6.55
C GLU A 369 -23.16 45.08 5.27
N ILE A 370 -22.29 44.07 5.17
CA ILE A 370 -21.34 43.94 4.05
C ILE A 370 -21.98 43.27 2.81
N LEU A 371 -22.84 42.26 3.01
CA LEU A 371 -23.44 41.44 1.95
C LEU A 371 -24.91 41.76 1.65
N GLY A 372 -25.60 42.43 2.56
CA GLY A 372 -27.05 42.61 2.51
C GLY A 372 -27.82 41.35 2.90
N THR A 373 -29.15 41.47 3.00
CA THR A 373 -30.03 40.38 3.49
C THR A 373 -30.64 39.53 2.38
N LYS A 374 -30.48 39.91 1.10
CA LYS A 374 -31.20 39.28 -0.02
C LYS A 374 -30.88 37.79 -0.21
N ASN A 375 -29.62 37.40 0.00
CA ASN A 375 -29.12 36.03 -0.22
C ASN A 375 -28.66 35.36 1.09
N LEU A 376 -29.02 35.92 2.25
CA LEU A 376 -28.60 35.44 3.56
C LEU A 376 -29.77 34.73 4.25
N LEU A 377 -29.57 33.47 4.63
CA LEU A 377 -30.49 32.70 5.45
C LEU A 377 -29.90 32.54 6.85
N THR A 378 -30.72 32.78 7.87
CA THR A 378 -30.34 32.58 9.27
C THR A 378 -31.05 31.35 9.83
N PHE A 379 -30.36 30.60 10.67
CA PHE A 379 -30.87 29.37 11.28
C PHE A 379 -30.67 29.41 12.79
N SER A 380 -31.71 29.08 13.57
CA SER A 380 -31.57 28.91 15.02
C SER A 380 -30.87 27.60 15.40
N THR A 381 -30.88 26.60 14.50
CA THR A 381 -30.25 25.29 14.70
C THR A 381 -29.26 24.94 13.59
N GLN A 382 -28.21 24.20 13.95
CA GLN A 382 -27.08 23.82 13.10
C GLN A 382 -27.47 22.74 12.08
N GLU A 383 -28.24 21.73 12.49
CA GLU A 383 -28.62 20.60 11.62
C GLU A 383 -29.39 21.06 10.35
N PRO A 384 -30.46 21.88 10.42
CA PRO A 384 -31.14 22.37 9.22
C PRO A 384 -30.25 23.26 8.35
N MET A 385 -29.30 23.98 8.94
CA MET A 385 -28.35 24.81 8.21
C MET A 385 -27.43 23.96 7.32
N PHE A 386 -26.86 22.87 7.86
CA PHE A 386 -26.03 21.96 7.07
C PHE A 386 -26.85 21.08 6.12
N HIS A 387 -28.10 20.75 6.45
CA HIS A 387 -29.02 20.14 5.49
C HIS A 387 -29.30 21.05 4.28
N ALA A 388 -29.44 22.37 4.48
CA ALA A 388 -29.60 23.31 3.38
C ALA A 388 -28.36 23.31 2.46
N LEU A 389 -27.15 23.20 3.03
CA LEU A 389 -25.92 23.04 2.26
C LEU A 389 -25.91 21.72 1.48
N ALA A 390 -26.29 20.61 2.13
CA ALA A 390 -26.35 19.28 1.51
C ALA A 390 -27.38 19.18 0.36
N LYS A 391 -28.50 19.89 0.47
CA LYS A 391 -29.52 19.96 -0.59
C LYS A 391 -29.17 20.94 -1.70
N GLY A 392 -28.27 21.88 -1.44
CA GLY A 392 -27.93 22.96 -2.36
C GLY A 392 -28.95 24.09 -2.34
N ASP A 393 -29.69 24.21 -1.23
CA ASP A 393 -30.56 25.36 -0.95
C ASP A 393 -29.72 26.60 -0.60
N VAL A 394 -28.53 26.37 -0.04
CA VAL A 394 -27.45 27.36 0.08
C VAL A 394 -26.17 26.86 -0.58
N ASP A 395 -25.34 27.81 -1.01
CA ASP A 395 -24.06 27.55 -1.66
C ASP A 395 -22.90 27.60 -0.66
N VAL A 396 -23.10 28.32 0.46
CA VAL A 396 -22.09 28.60 1.49
C VAL A 396 -22.72 28.52 2.88
N VAL A 397 -22.01 27.91 3.83
CA VAL A 397 -22.29 27.99 5.27
C VAL A 397 -21.09 28.64 5.95
N ILE A 398 -21.31 29.66 6.79
CA ILE A 398 -20.27 30.24 7.66
C ILE A 398 -20.49 29.73 9.08
N ASN A 399 -19.50 29.02 9.61
CA ASN A 399 -19.60 28.38 10.93
C ASN A 399 -18.22 28.14 11.56
N ALA A 400 -18.19 27.91 12.86
CA ALA A 400 -17.03 27.45 13.59
C ALA A 400 -16.49 26.14 12.99
N LEU A 401 -15.17 26.06 12.81
CA LEU A 401 -14.51 24.97 12.10
C LEU A 401 -14.89 23.58 12.62
N HIS A 402 -14.83 23.36 13.93
CA HIS A 402 -15.09 22.04 14.50
C HIS A 402 -16.57 21.67 14.47
N SER A 403 -17.45 22.64 14.70
CA SER A 403 -18.89 22.43 14.59
C SER A 403 -19.31 22.09 13.16
N GLY A 404 -18.80 22.83 12.18
CA GLY A 404 -19.12 22.51 10.79
C GLY A 404 -18.57 21.18 10.30
N ASN A 405 -17.35 20.80 10.70
CA ASN A 405 -16.80 19.49 10.38
C ASN A 405 -17.62 18.35 11.01
N TYR A 406 -18.09 18.51 12.24
CA TYR A 406 -18.97 17.54 12.90
C TYR A 406 -20.23 17.32 12.06
N TRP A 407 -20.95 18.39 11.71
CA TRP A 407 -22.21 18.28 10.98
C TRP A 407 -22.04 17.76 9.54
N ILE A 408 -20.93 18.08 8.88
CA ILE A 408 -20.59 17.50 7.56
C ILE A 408 -20.42 15.98 7.66
N HIS A 409 -19.72 15.51 8.70
CA HIS A 409 -19.50 14.08 8.93
C HIS A 409 -20.80 13.38 9.33
N GLU A 410 -21.51 13.92 10.32
CA GLU A 410 -22.75 13.35 10.86
C GLU A 410 -23.84 13.20 9.79
N LEU A 411 -23.97 14.21 8.92
CA LEU A 411 -24.95 14.20 7.83
C LEU A 411 -24.43 13.53 6.54
N GLY A 412 -23.19 13.02 6.54
CA GLY A 412 -22.59 12.35 5.37
C GLY A 412 -22.48 13.23 4.12
N ILE A 413 -22.22 14.54 4.29
CA ILE A 413 -22.23 15.50 3.17
C ILE A 413 -20.93 15.37 2.36
N SER A 414 -21.02 14.79 1.17
CA SER A 414 -19.87 14.64 0.27
C SER A 414 -19.55 15.94 -0.49
N GLY A 415 -18.27 16.13 -0.81
CA GLY A 415 -17.82 17.22 -1.69
C GLY A 415 -17.82 18.60 -1.03
N VAL A 416 -17.88 18.68 0.30
CA VAL A 416 -17.72 19.94 1.03
C VAL A 416 -16.24 20.22 1.25
N ARG A 417 -15.83 21.46 0.99
CA ARG A 417 -14.50 21.98 1.27
C ARG A 417 -14.59 23.29 2.05
N ILE A 418 -13.47 23.67 2.67
CA ILE A 418 -13.30 24.97 3.31
C ILE A 418 -12.71 25.92 2.27
N ALA A 419 -13.42 27.01 1.95
CA ALA A 419 -12.96 28.02 0.99
C ALA A 419 -11.99 29.04 1.61
N GLY A 420 -12.06 29.23 2.93
CA GLY A 420 -11.16 30.09 3.69
C GLY A 420 -11.71 30.39 5.09
N GLU A 421 -10.96 31.19 5.85
CA GLU A 421 -11.34 31.65 7.19
C GLU A 421 -12.03 33.02 7.12
N LEU A 422 -13.10 33.19 7.88
CA LEU A 422 -13.76 34.49 8.04
C LEU A 422 -12.90 35.41 8.91
N VAL A 423 -12.24 36.38 8.26
CA VAL A 423 -11.51 37.45 8.94
C VAL A 423 -12.30 38.75 8.84
N LEU A 424 -12.73 39.28 10.00
CA LEU A 424 -13.43 40.56 10.08
C LEU A 424 -12.71 41.51 11.06
N PRO A 425 -12.62 42.82 10.76
CA PRO A 425 -12.03 43.79 11.67
C PRO A 425 -12.76 43.79 13.03
N GLY A 426 -12.01 43.54 14.11
CA GLY A 426 -12.57 43.46 15.47
C GLY A 426 -13.11 42.09 15.88
N PHE A 427 -12.98 41.07 15.02
CA PHE A 427 -13.43 39.71 15.32
C PHE A 427 -12.29 38.70 15.06
N THR A 428 -11.84 38.02 16.11
CA THR A 428 -10.70 37.08 16.06
C THR A 428 -11.15 35.62 16.23
N GLY A 429 -12.20 35.22 15.50
CA GLY A 429 -12.86 33.93 15.71
C GLY A 429 -13.69 33.86 17.00
N GLU A 430 -14.01 32.64 17.41
CA GLU A 430 -14.74 32.34 18.65
C GLU A 430 -13.78 32.04 19.78
N ASP A 431 -13.82 32.86 20.83
CA ASP A 431 -13.11 32.61 22.08
C ASP A 431 -14.08 32.04 23.11
N LEU A 432 -14.20 30.71 23.17
CA LEU A 432 -15.15 30.06 24.06
C LEU A 432 -14.82 30.34 25.52
N ARG A 433 -15.74 31.02 26.21
CA ARG A 433 -15.67 31.38 27.63
C ARG A 433 -16.97 31.01 28.33
N PHE A 434 -16.88 30.82 29.65
CA PHE A 434 -18.07 30.80 30.48
C PHE A 434 -18.52 32.25 30.73
N GLY A 435 -19.77 32.56 30.41
CA GLY A 435 -20.42 33.84 30.70
C GLY A 435 -21.27 33.71 31.96
N ILE A 436 -20.85 34.34 33.05
CA ILE A 436 -21.49 34.30 34.37
C ILE A 436 -22.35 35.53 34.55
N ARG A 437 -23.56 35.40 35.09
CA ARG A 437 -24.38 36.58 35.41
C ARG A 437 -23.67 37.49 36.44
N PRO A 438 -23.67 38.82 36.26
CA PRO A 438 -22.89 39.75 37.10
C PRO A 438 -23.17 39.69 38.61
N THR A 439 -24.35 39.24 39.01
CA THR A 439 -24.75 39.13 40.43
C THR A 439 -24.02 38.02 41.19
N LEU A 440 -23.32 37.12 40.51
CA LEU A 440 -22.57 36.02 41.12
C LEU A 440 -21.09 36.33 41.34
N SER A 441 -20.69 37.60 41.47
CA SER A 441 -19.32 37.95 41.90
C SER A 441 -19.04 37.32 43.28
N PRO A 442 -17.92 36.59 43.49
CA PRO A 442 -16.70 36.48 42.68
C PRO A 442 -16.55 35.21 41.82
N LEU A 443 -17.63 34.57 41.37
CA LEU A 443 -17.60 33.25 40.69
C LEU A 443 -16.72 33.20 39.44
N ALA A 444 -16.71 34.26 38.61
CA ALA A 444 -15.85 34.31 37.42
C ALA A 444 -14.35 34.19 37.77
N ASP A 445 -13.91 34.84 38.85
CA ASP A 445 -12.52 34.79 39.31
C ASP A 445 -12.16 33.40 39.86
N ILE A 446 -13.11 32.76 40.57
CA ILE A 446 -12.94 31.38 41.05
C ILE A 446 -12.78 30.42 39.88
N LEU A 447 -13.64 30.53 38.85
CA LEU A 447 -13.55 29.70 37.65
C LEU A 447 -12.27 29.96 36.86
N ASN A 448 -11.76 31.20 36.82
CA ASN A 448 -10.46 31.51 36.22
C ASN A 448 -9.29 30.87 36.97
N GLN A 449 -9.30 30.88 38.30
CA GLN A 449 -8.28 30.20 39.09
C GLN A 449 -8.32 28.69 38.86
N ALA A 450 -9.53 28.11 38.77
CA ALA A 450 -9.72 26.71 38.47
C ALA A 450 -9.24 26.37 37.05
N LEU A 451 -9.62 27.15 36.02
CA LEU A 451 -9.14 27.00 34.65
C LEU A 451 -7.61 27.04 34.58
N ALA A 452 -6.97 28.01 35.24
CA ALA A 452 -5.52 28.13 35.28
C ALA A 452 -4.82 26.96 35.99
N SER A 453 -5.54 26.19 36.80
CA SER A 453 -5.00 25.01 37.49
C SER A 453 -5.11 23.72 36.69
N ILE A 454 -5.91 23.70 35.61
CA ILE A 454 -5.98 22.56 34.69
C ILE A 454 -4.65 22.47 33.95
N SER A 455 -3.97 21.33 34.09
CA SER A 455 -2.66 21.16 33.45
C SER A 455 -2.78 21.14 31.91
N PRO A 456 -1.76 21.58 31.15
CA PRO A 456 -1.82 21.51 29.70
C PRO A 456 -2.04 20.09 29.15
N THR A 457 -1.54 19.05 29.83
CA THR A 457 -1.77 17.64 29.49
C THR A 457 -3.22 17.22 29.69
N GLU A 458 -3.84 17.71 30.75
CA GLU A 458 -5.24 17.44 31.07
C GLU A 458 -6.18 18.16 30.11
N GLN A 459 -5.92 19.45 29.87
CA GLN A 459 -6.64 20.23 28.86
C GLN A 459 -6.57 19.55 27.48
N ARG A 460 -5.37 19.10 27.07
CA ARG A 460 -5.21 18.33 25.82
C ARG A 460 -6.01 17.03 25.81
N THR A 461 -6.15 16.35 26.94
CA THR A 461 -6.91 15.10 27.03
C THR A 461 -8.40 15.36 26.82
N ILE A 462 -8.92 16.40 27.48
CA ILE A 462 -10.31 16.87 27.32
C ILE A 462 -10.56 17.31 25.86
N GLU A 463 -9.67 18.10 25.26
CA GLU A 463 -9.77 18.52 23.87
C GLU A 463 -9.72 17.36 22.88
N THR A 464 -8.79 16.42 23.06
CA THR A 464 -8.62 15.28 22.15
C THR A 464 -9.84 14.36 22.16
N ARG A 465 -10.60 14.29 23.27
CA ARG A 465 -11.83 13.49 23.37
C ARG A 465 -12.91 13.96 22.38
N TRP A 466 -13.10 15.27 22.27
CA TRP A 466 -14.20 15.89 21.53
C TRP A 466 -13.81 16.35 20.14
N LEU A 467 -12.60 16.87 20.01
CA LEU A 467 -12.14 17.45 18.76
C LEU A 467 -11.36 16.41 17.91
N GLY A 468 -10.91 15.30 18.54
CA GLY A 468 -10.18 14.20 17.92
C GLY A 468 -8.78 14.57 17.41
N ALA A 469 -8.09 13.62 16.77
CA ALA A 469 -7.00 13.87 15.80
C ALA A 469 -7.27 15.13 14.97
N THR A 470 -8.49 15.16 14.43
CA THR A 470 -9.16 16.16 13.58
C THR A 470 -9.24 17.59 14.13
N ALA A 471 -8.92 17.82 15.40
CA ALA A 471 -9.00 19.09 16.10
C ALA A 471 -7.99 20.16 15.68
N ARG A 472 -6.91 19.80 14.99
CA ARG A 472 -5.86 20.77 14.61
C ARG A 472 -5.70 20.85 13.11
N ARG A 473 -6.80 21.18 12.42
CA ARG A 473 -6.82 21.42 10.97
C ARG A 473 -6.65 22.89 10.55
N ALA A 474 -6.36 23.83 11.47
CA ALA A 474 -6.21 25.24 11.07
C ALA A 474 -5.25 26.11 11.90
N ASP A 475 -4.43 25.57 12.80
CA ASP A 475 -3.56 26.44 13.61
C ASP A 475 -2.13 25.92 13.69
N GLN A 476 -1.40 26.19 12.62
CA GLN A 476 0.00 26.61 12.58
C GLN A 476 0.27 26.83 11.09
N SER A 477 0.15 28.08 10.65
CA SER A 477 0.80 28.47 9.41
C SER A 477 2.28 28.10 9.56
N GLY A 478 2.82 27.34 8.60
CA GLY A 478 4.23 26.93 8.57
C GLY A 478 5.20 28.10 8.35
N GLY A 479 5.04 29.18 9.12
CA GLY A 479 5.83 30.40 9.07
C GLY A 479 7.09 30.32 9.91
N ARG A 480 8.00 31.27 9.67
CA ARG A 480 9.25 31.44 10.43
C ARG A 480 8.97 31.66 11.92
N ILE A 481 9.82 31.09 12.77
CA ILE A 481 9.71 31.25 14.22
C ILE A 481 10.36 32.57 14.64
N GLU A 482 9.63 33.38 15.41
CA GLU A 482 10.20 34.55 16.08
C GLU A 482 10.91 34.12 17.38
N TRP A 483 12.23 34.30 17.40
CA TRP A 483 13.08 33.96 18.54
C TRP A 483 12.97 34.98 19.66
N ASN A 484 13.02 34.53 20.91
CA ASN A 484 13.17 35.46 22.03
C ASN A 484 14.62 36.00 22.09
N GLU A 485 14.87 37.03 22.89
CA GLU A 485 16.19 37.68 22.98
C GLU A 485 17.32 36.69 23.30
N THR A 486 17.10 35.79 24.26
CA THR A 486 18.11 34.79 24.66
C THR A 486 18.43 33.77 23.58
N GLU A 487 17.42 33.35 22.81
CA GLU A 487 17.58 32.42 21.69
C GLU A 487 18.25 33.10 20.51
N ALA A 488 17.87 34.35 20.20
CA ALA A 488 18.47 35.15 19.15
C ALA A 488 19.97 35.40 19.41
N ASP A 489 20.34 35.71 20.66
CA ASP A 489 21.73 35.86 21.07
C ASP A 489 22.52 34.56 20.91
N TRP A 490 21.94 33.43 21.32
CA TRP A 490 22.58 32.11 21.16
C TRP A 490 22.82 31.79 19.69
N LEU A 491 21.81 32.04 18.83
CA LEU A 491 21.92 31.84 17.39
C LEU A 491 23.00 32.72 16.77
N GLN A 492 23.15 33.97 17.22
CA GLN A 492 24.20 34.87 16.74
C GLN A 492 25.59 34.41 17.20
N GLN A 493 25.75 34.04 18.47
CA GLN A 493 27.03 33.58 19.04
C GLN A 493 27.54 32.30 18.37
N HIS A 494 26.64 31.38 18.02
CA HIS A 494 26.96 30.11 17.40
C HIS A 494 26.92 30.17 15.86
N ASN A 495 26.79 31.37 15.29
CA ASN A 495 26.68 31.60 13.84
C ASN A 495 25.61 30.69 13.20
N ARG A 496 24.52 30.45 13.93
CA ARG A 496 23.38 29.59 13.56
C ARG A 496 23.77 28.15 13.24
N ARG A 497 24.97 27.71 13.61
CA ARG A 497 25.52 26.39 13.30
C ARG A 497 25.18 25.41 14.42
N VAL A 498 24.66 24.24 14.04
CA VAL A 498 24.40 23.13 14.96
C VAL A 498 25.02 21.86 14.39
N ARG A 499 25.96 21.24 15.12
CA ARG A 499 26.58 19.98 14.67
C ARG A 499 25.66 18.82 15.00
N ILE A 500 25.33 18.01 14.01
CA ILE A 500 24.42 16.88 14.16
C ILE A 500 25.18 15.56 14.05
N CYS A 501 24.86 14.62 14.93
CA CYS A 501 25.15 13.20 14.71
C CYS A 501 23.85 12.52 14.29
N VAL A 502 23.95 11.48 13.46
CA VAL A 502 22.82 10.71 12.93
C VAL A 502 23.12 9.22 12.99
N ASP A 503 22.13 8.37 12.80
CA ASP A 503 22.35 6.97 12.44
C ASP A 503 22.70 6.85 10.94
N PRO A 504 23.90 6.39 10.56
CA PRO A 504 24.28 6.31 9.15
C PRO A 504 23.61 5.17 8.36
N ASP A 505 23.02 4.14 9.00
CA ASP A 505 22.42 2.96 8.33
C ASP A 505 21.03 2.60 8.89
N TRP A 506 20.12 3.58 8.99
CA TRP A 506 18.73 3.37 9.46
C TRP A 506 17.66 3.79 8.43
N SER A 507 17.91 3.48 7.15
CA SER A 507 16.96 3.76 6.07
C SER A 507 15.61 3.06 6.27
N PRO A 508 14.47 3.70 5.97
CA PRO A 508 14.32 5.03 5.36
C PRO A 508 14.17 6.18 6.38
N LEU A 509 14.35 5.91 7.67
CA LEU A 509 14.12 6.89 8.75
C LEU A 509 15.27 7.90 8.83
N GLU A 510 16.50 7.42 8.80
CA GLU A 510 17.72 8.23 8.89
C GLU A 510 18.90 7.47 8.29
N ALA A 511 19.67 8.09 7.39
CA ALA A 511 20.87 7.48 6.84
C ALA A 511 21.85 8.54 6.30
N VAL A 512 23.06 8.08 5.95
CA VAL A 512 24.03 8.89 5.22
C VAL A 512 24.33 8.27 3.86
N GLU A 513 23.96 8.96 2.78
CA GLU A 513 24.22 8.52 1.40
C GLU A 513 25.12 9.53 0.69
N ASN A 514 26.22 9.07 0.09
CA ASN A 514 27.22 9.91 -0.58
C ASN A 514 27.74 11.08 0.28
N GLY A 515 27.83 10.88 1.61
CA GLY A 515 28.26 11.91 2.56
C GLY A 515 27.21 12.97 2.90
N GLN A 516 25.95 12.77 2.48
CA GLN A 516 24.82 13.64 2.81
C GLN A 516 23.83 12.93 3.73
N HIS A 517 23.26 13.66 4.67
CA HIS A 517 22.17 13.18 5.53
C HIS A 517 20.89 13.06 4.71
N VAL A 518 20.30 11.87 4.70
CA VAL A 518 19.06 11.54 3.99
C VAL A 518 18.09 10.81 4.90
N GLY A 519 16.85 10.62 4.43
CA GLY A 519 15.78 9.96 5.19
C GLY A 519 14.76 10.95 5.74
N LEU A 520 13.90 10.45 6.63
CA LEU A 520 12.83 11.23 7.24
C LEU A 520 13.37 12.33 8.15
N SER A 521 14.39 12.03 8.97
CA SER A 521 14.97 13.04 9.85
C SER A 521 15.62 14.21 9.08
N ALA A 522 16.16 13.97 7.88
CA ALA A 522 16.68 15.02 7.01
C ALA A 522 15.57 15.97 6.50
N GLN A 523 14.37 15.44 6.22
CA GLN A 523 13.22 16.27 5.83
C GLN A 523 12.75 17.16 6.98
N VAL A 524 12.75 16.63 8.20
CA VAL A 524 12.45 17.43 9.42
C VAL A 524 13.47 18.54 9.60
N LEU A 525 14.76 18.25 9.40
CA LEU A 525 15.80 19.28 9.49
C LEU A 525 15.68 20.35 8.41
N GLU A 526 15.20 20.03 7.21
CA GLU A 526 14.95 21.03 6.17
C GLU A 526 13.82 22.00 6.58
N LEU A 527 12.72 21.48 7.16
CA LEU A 527 11.66 22.33 7.73
C LEU A 527 12.22 23.25 8.82
N PHE A 528 13.14 22.73 9.65
CA PHE A 528 13.73 23.53 10.73
C PHE A 528 14.75 24.54 10.23
N ARG A 529 15.45 24.25 9.13
CA ARG A 529 16.31 25.18 8.43
C ARG A 529 15.50 26.37 7.89
N GLU A 530 14.37 26.10 7.24
CA GLU A 530 13.49 27.14 6.69
C GLU A 530 12.86 28.02 7.79
N ARG A 531 12.37 27.40 8.86
CA ARG A 531 11.65 28.11 9.94
C ARG A 531 12.55 28.82 10.91
N GLY A 532 13.68 28.20 11.24
CA GLY A 532 14.58 28.67 12.27
C GLY A 532 15.79 29.46 11.77
N ASP A 533 16.05 29.43 10.47
CA ASP A 533 17.26 29.97 9.85
C ASP A 533 18.52 29.40 10.54
N LEU A 534 18.59 28.06 10.58
CA LEU A 534 19.63 27.25 11.20
C LEU A 534 20.45 26.52 10.14
N ASN A 535 21.73 26.29 10.40
CA ASN A 535 22.61 25.49 9.56
C ASN A 535 23.04 24.22 10.29
N PHE A 536 22.55 23.07 9.83
CA PHE A 536 22.89 21.77 10.40
C PHE A 536 24.12 21.19 9.69
N GLU A 537 25.15 20.87 10.46
CA GLU A 537 26.38 20.26 9.93
C GLU A 537 26.54 18.83 10.41
N LEU A 538 26.57 17.90 9.46
CA LEU A 538 26.76 16.49 9.72
C LEU A 538 28.19 16.21 10.24
N VAL A 539 28.28 15.61 11.42
CA VAL A 539 29.51 15.02 11.94
C VAL A 539 29.64 13.60 11.37
N PRO A 540 30.67 13.32 10.55
CA PRO A 540 30.82 12.01 9.92
C PRO A 540 31.09 10.94 10.97
N THR A 541 30.35 9.84 10.88
CA THR A 541 30.40 8.68 11.77
C THR A 541 30.09 7.44 10.94
N ASP A 542 30.76 6.32 11.22
CA ASP A 542 30.64 5.07 10.46
C ASP A 542 29.54 4.14 11.00
N SER A 543 29.07 4.37 12.23
CA SER A 543 28.01 3.56 12.87
C SER A 543 27.25 4.36 13.93
N TRP A 544 26.03 3.91 14.27
CA TRP A 544 25.25 4.50 15.35
C TRP A 544 25.99 4.55 16.70
N ARG A 545 26.78 3.53 16.99
CA ARG A 545 27.63 3.48 18.19
C ARG A 545 28.67 4.61 18.20
N GLU A 546 29.31 4.87 17.06
CA GLU A 546 30.25 5.98 16.94
C GLU A 546 29.55 7.34 17.08
N SER A 547 28.31 7.46 16.58
CA SER A 547 27.45 8.63 16.76
C SER A 547 27.14 8.89 18.24
N ILE A 548 26.85 7.84 19.01
CA ILE A 548 26.68 7.92 20.47
C ILE A 548 27.97 8.39 21.16
N ASP A 549 29.11 7.79 20.83
CA ASP A 549 30.41 8.16 21.41
C ASP A 549 30.76 9.61 21.07
N ALA A 550 30.47 10.06 19.84
CA ALA A 550 30.63 11.44 19.41
C ALA A 550 29.79 12.44 20.23
N ALA A 551 28.55 12.09 20.56
CA ALA A 551 27.71 12.93 21.41
C ALA A 551 28.22 12.99 22.86
N ARG A 552 28.71 11.87 23.41
CA ARG A 552 29.34 11.84 24.75
C ARG A 552 30.59 12.71 24.80
N ASP A 553 31.41 12.66 23.75
CA ASP A 553 32.61 13.48 23.58
C ASP A 553 32.31 14.94 23.23
N ARG A 554 31.02 15.32 23.12
CA ARG A 554 30.57 16.68 22.72
C ARG A 554 31.06 17.10 21.33
N ARG A 555 31.34 16.14 20.45
CA ARG A 555 31.68 16.36 19.04
C ARG A 555 30.46 16.78 18.22
N CYS A 556 29.26 16.36 18.62
CA CYS A 556 27.99 16.86 18.11
C CYS A 556 27.13 17.51 19.19
N ASP A 557 26.26 18.42 18.75
CA ASP A 557 25.39 19.24 19.58
C ASP A 557 23.97 18.65 19.70
N MET A 558 23.55 17.86 18.70
CA MET A 558 22.25 17.18 18.72
C MET A 558 22.23 15.85 17.94
N PHE A 559 21.25 15.02 18.27
CA PHE A 559 20.67 14.03 17.37
C PHE A 559 19.32 14.54 16.86
N PRO A 560 19.08 14.55 15.55
CA PRO A 560 17.77 14.93 15.02
C PRO A 560 16.72 13.84 15.26
N MET A 561 17.13 12.59 15.47
CA MET A 561 16.25 11.46 15.73
C MET A 561 16.87 10.54 16.79
N ALA A 562 16.35 10.57 18.00
CA ALA A 562 16.76 9.67 19.07
C ALA A 562 15.62 9.42 20.07
N MET A 563 15.59 8.21 20.63
CA MET A 563 14.70 7.86 21.73
C MET A 563 15.39 8.13 23.08
N GLU A 564 14.61 8.68 24.01
CA GLU A 564 15.03 8.90 25.40
C GLU A 564 15.27 7.57 26.12
N THR A 565 16.42 7.43 26.78
CA THR A 565 16.71 6.30 27.68
C THR A 565 17.38 6.78 28.97
N PRO A 566 17.31 6.01 30.06
CA PRO A 566 18.02 6.33 31.31
C PRO A 566 19.51 6.60 31.11
N GLU A 567 20.18 5.88 30.22
CA GLU A 567 21.59 6.13 29.91
C GLU A 567 21.79 7.48 29.19
N ARG A 568 20.97 7.78 28.18
CA ARG A 568 21.15 8.96 27.32
C ARG A 568 20.82 10.28 28.00
N THR A 569 19.88 10.28 28.95
CA THR A 569 19.53 11.47 29.74
C THR A 569 20.68 11.98 30.61
N SER A 570 21.72 11.15 30.85
CA SER A 570 22.92 11.57 31.57
C SER A 570 23.79 12.57 30.80
N TYR A 571 23.68 12.65 29.46
CA TYR A 571 24.46 13.57 28.63
C TYR A 571 23.64 14.37 27.58
N MET A 572 22.35 14.06 27.38
CA MET A 572 21.44 14.76 26.45
C MET A 572 20.08 15.09 27.09
N ASN A 573 19.44 16.15 26.61
CA ASN A 573 18.04 16.52 26.88
C ASN A 573 17.17 16.20 25.66
N PHE A 574 15.93 15.77 25.86
CA PHE A 574 15.04 15.32 24.79
C PHE A 574 13.82 16.22 24.66
N THR A 575 13.48 16.61 23.44
CA THR A 575 12.21 17.32 23.17
C THR A 575 11.02 16.38 23.37
N THR A 576 9.80 16.92 23.31
CA THR A 576 8.62 16.08 23.05
C THR A 576 8.84 15.26 21.76
N PRO A 577 8.47 13.97 21.73
CA PRO A 577 8.55 13.17 20.51
C PRO A 577 7.76 13.81 19.35
N TYR A 578 8.33 13.73 18.15
CA TYR A 578 7.68 14.23 16.93
C TYR A 578 7.28 13.11 15.97
N LEU A 579 7.78 11.88 16.18
CA LEU A 579 7.46 10.72 15.37
C LEU A 579 7.37 9.47 16.24
N GLU A 580 6.29 8.70 16.05
CA GLU A 580 6.12 7.37 16.66
C GLU A 580 6.24 6.29 15.58
N VAL A 581 7.16 5.33 15.76
CA VAL A 581 7.37 4.26 14.78
C VAL A 581 7.10 2.89 15.40
N PRO A 582 6.16 2.10 14.84
CA PRO A 582 5.87 0.77 15.34
C PRO A 582 7.07 -0.18 15.27
N ASN A 583 7.36 -0.87 16.37
CA ASN A 583 8.46 -1.81 16.48
C ASN A 583 7.96 -3.26 16.32
N VAL A 584 8.67 -4.06 15.52
CA VAL A 584 8.29 -5.44 15.17
C VAL A 584 9.45 -6.39 15.39
N ILE A 585 9.14 -7.68 15.42
CA ILE A 585 10.14 -8.74 15.32
C ILE A 585 9.99 -9.48 13.99
N MET A 586 11.11 -9.57 13.27
CA MET A 586 11.26 -10.29 12.02
C MET A 586 11.68 -11.72 12.29
N GLY A 587 11.17 -12.65 11.51
CA GLY A 587 11.54 -14.07 11.48
C GLY A 587 11.63 -14.58 10.05
N ARG A 588 12.14 -15.79 9.86
CA ARG A 588 12.05 -16.45 8.55
C ARG A 588 10.62 -16.91 8.27
N ILE A 589 10.29 -17.19 7.02
CA ILE A 589 8.91 -17.49 6.60
C ILE A 589 8.31 -18.71 7.30
N GLU A 590 9.15 -19.68 7.70
CA GLU A 590 8.77 -20.87 8.46
C GLU A 590 8.68 -20.65 9.97
N ALA A 591 9.17 -19.52 10.49
CA ALA A 591 9.13 -19.24 11.91
C ALA A 591 7.68 -19.08 12.39
N PRO A 592 7.30 -19.63 13.55
CA PRO A 592 5.98 -19.44 14.12
C PRO A 592 5.78 -17.98 14.49
N PHE A 593 4.53 -17.51 14.40
CA PHE A 593 4.15 -16.22 14.96
C PHE A 593 4.30 -16.28 16.50
N ILE A 594 4.79 -15.20 17.09
CA ILE A 594 4.95 -15.04 18.53
C ILE A 594 3.96 -14.00 19.04
N GLU A 595 3.24 -14.34 20.10
CA GLU A 595 2.24 -13.45 20.70
C GLU A 595 2.89 -12.56 21.76
N ARG A 596 3.95 -13.06 22.39
CA ARG A 596 4.77 -12.34 23.38
C ARG A 596 6.24 -12.48 23.03
N LEU A 597 7.03 -11.47 23.40
CA LEU A 597 8.48 -11.53 23.21
C LEU A 597 9.14 -12.65 24.04
N SER A 598 8.51 -13.05 25.16
CA SER A 598 8.91 -14.20 25.98
C SER A 598 8.83 -15.53 25.25
N ASP A 599 8.00 -15.65 24.21
CA ASP A 599 7.84 -16.90 23.45
C ASP A 599 9.11 -17.23 22.67
N MET A 600 10.00 -16.26 22.47
CA MET A 600 11.33 -16.49 21.91
C MET A 600 12.19 -17.38 22.83
N GLY A 601 11.93 -17.39 24.14
CA GLY A 601 12.71 -18.15 25.12
C GLY A 601 14.21 -17.82 25.03
N ASP A 602 15.05 -18.85 25.06
CA ASP A 602 16.51 -18.73 24.96
C ASP A 602 17.02 -18.62 23.51
N ARG A 603 16.15 -18.38 22.52
CA ARG A 603 16.56 -18.28 21.13
C ARG A 603 17.24 -16.93 20.86
N PRO A 604 18.29 -16.88 20.02
CA PRO A 604 19.02 -15.64 19.77
C PRO A 604 18.16 -14.63 18.99
N VAL A 605 17.97 -13.45 19.59
CA VAL A 605 17.23 -12.33 18.99
C VAL A 605 18.17 -11.18 18.72
N GLY A 606 18.31 -10.79 17.46
CA GLY A 606 19.19 -9.69 17.08
C GLY A 606 18.57 -8.32 17.36
N VAL A 607 19.41 -7.37 17.76
CA VAL A 607 19.10 -5.94 17.90
C VAL A 607 20.37 -5.15 17.59
N VAL A 608 20.25 -4.00 16.91
CA VAL A 608 21.43 -3.17 16.60
C VAL A 608 22.10 -2.68 17.89
N ASP A 609 23.42 -2.74 17.95
CA ASP A 609 24.18 -2.31 19.13
C ASP A 609 23.97 -0.81 19.40
N GLY A 610 23.73 -0.46 20.67
CA GLY A 610 23.47 0.92 21.09
C GLY A 610 22.06 1.46 20.79
N TYR A 611 21.15 0.68 20.19
CA TYR A 611 19.74 1.08 20.04
C TYR A 611 19.03 1.12 21.41
N ALA A 612 18.08 2.06 21.56
CA ALA A 612 17.35 2.23 22.81
C ALA A 612 16.62 0.95 23.26
N PHE A 613 16.11 0.17 22.30
CA PHE A 613 15.45 -1.09 22.58
C PHE A 613 16.39 -2.16 23.14
N ALA A 614 17.70 -2.13 22.84
CA ALA A 614 18.64 -3.06 23.48
C ALA A 614 18.68 -2.85 25.00
N GLU A 615 18.66 -1.59 25.46
CA GLU A 615 18.61 -1.23 26.89
C GLU A 615 17.24 -1.60 27.50
N LEU A 616 16.14 -1.16 26.88
CA LEU A 616 14.78 -1.36 27.39
C LEU A 616 14.40 -2.84 27.49
N LEU A 617 14.76 -3.64 26.48
CA LEU A 617 14.45 -5.06 26.44
C LEU A 617 15.29 -5.84 27.44
N LYS A 618 16.56 -5.46 27.65
CA LYS A 618 17.41 -6.10 28.66
C LYS A 618 16.91 -5.87 30.08
N GLN A 619 16.31 -4.71 30.36
CA GLN A 619 15.68 -4.41 31.64
C GLN A 619 14.33 -5.14 31.82
N ARG A 620 13.49 -5.16 30.78
CA ARG A 620 12.11 -5.70 30.87
C ARG A 620 12.02 -7.22 30.61
N TYR A 621 12.92 -7.78 29.82
CA TYR A 621 12.97 -9.20 29.42
C TYR A 621 14.38 -9.78 29.62
N PRO A 622 14.88 -9.91 30.86
CA PRO A 622 16.26 -10.34 31.13
C PRO A 622 16.58 -11.78 30.69
N SER A 623 15.55 -12.62 30.48
CA SER A 623 15.70 -13.98 29.95
C SER A 623 15.86 -14.03 28.43
N LEU A 624 15.60 -12.93 27.71
CA LEU A 624 15.73 -12.89 26.26
C LEU A 624 17.22 -12.87 25.85
N GLN A 625 17.62 -13.82 25.01
CA GLN A 625 18.99 -13.84 24.48
C GLN A 625 19.18 -12.80 23.38
N LEU A 626 19.42 -11.54 23.77
CA LEU A 626 19.72 -10.45 22.84
C LEU A 626 21.15 -10.57 22.29
N VAL A 627 21.27 -10.55 20.96
CA VAL A 627 22.53 -10.58 20.22
C VAL A 627 22.75 -9.22 19.55
N PRO A 628 23.77 -8.44 19.94
CA PRO A 628 24.07 -7.17 19.30
C PRO A 628 24.55 -7.41 17.85
N VAL A 629 24.06 -6.61 16.91
CA VAL A 629 24.52 -6.58 15.51
C VAL A 629 25.01 -5.19 15.13
N GLY A 630 25.89 -5.08 14.14
CA GLY A 630 26.50 -3.80 13.75
C GLY A 630 25.58 -2.88 12.96
N SER A 631 24.62 -3.44 12.21
CA SER A 631 23.63 -2.65 11.46
C SER A 631 22.35 -3.42 11.11
N GLU A 632 21.34 -2.71 10.61
CA GLU A 632 20.06 -3.30 10.16
C GLU A 632 20.25 -4.36 9.07
N GLN A 633 21.10 -4.06 8.07
CA GLN A 633 21.42 -4.98 6.99
C GLN A 633 22.14 -6.24 7.49
N GLU A 634 23.05 -6.08 8.45
CA GLU A 634 23.74 -7.21 9.07
C GLU A 634 22.74 -8.10 9.83
N GLY A 635 21.88 -7.51 10.66
CA GLY A 635 20.88 -8.23 11.45
C GLY A 635 19.91 -9.04 10.59
N LEU A 636 19.35 -8.43 9.54
CA LEU A 636 18.46 -9.11 8.60
C LEU A 636 19.15 -10.24 7.85
N ARG A 637 20.41 -10.06 7.42
CA ARG A 637 21.19 -11.14 6.79
C ARG A 637 21.54 -12.26 7.76
N GLN A 638 21.83 -11.95 9.03
CA GLN A 638 22.07 -12.97 10.04
C GLN A 638 20.80 -13.79 10.32
N LEU A 639 19.63 -13.15 10.31
CA LEU A 639 18.34 -13.83 10.41
C LEU A 639 18.08 -14.75 9.22
N GLN A 640 18.31 -14.26 7.99
CA GLN A 640 18.19 -15.03 6.75
C GLN A 640 19.09 -16.28 6.77
N ASN A 641 20.34 -16.13 7.22
CA ASN A 641 21.32 -17.21 7.31
C ASN A 641 21.15 -18.11 8.55
N SER A 642 20.03 -18.02 9.25
CA SER A 642 19.71 -18.84 10.43
C SER A 642 20.67 -18.71 11.63
N LYS A 643 21.42 -17.60 11.71
CA LYS A 643 22.23 -17.26 12.89
C LYS A 643 21.38 -16.66 14.01
N LEU A 644 20.30 -15.98 13.64
CA LEU A 644 19.30 -15.44 14.56
C LEU A 644 17.98 -16.19 14.38
N ALA A 645 17.21 -16.31 15.46
CA ALA A 645 15.85 -16.84 15.45
C ALA A 645 14.80 -15.74 15.27
N GLY A 646 15.13 -14.51 15.67
CA GLY A 646 14.34 -13.33 15.38
C GLY A 646 15.22 -12.09 15.34
N TYR A 647 14.71 -11.00 14.77
CA TYR A 647 15.42 -9.74 14.66
C TYR A 647 14.48 -8.57 14.93
N ILE A 648 14.81 -7.69 15.87
CA ILE A 648 13.95 -6.58 16.28
C ILE A 648 14.32 -5.33 15.46
N THR A 649 13.32 -4.75 14.80
CA THR A 649 13.47 -3.55 13.97
C THR A 649 12.12 -2.86 13.79
N THR A 650 12.10 -1.70 13.14
CA THR A 650 10.85 -1.00 12.84
C THR A 650 10.14 -1.62 11.64
N LEU A 651 8.80 -1.49 11.58
CA LEU A 651 8.04 -1.96 10.41
C LEU A 651 8.48 -1.24 9.12
N ALA A 652 8.82 0.05 9.20
CA ALA A 652 9.27 0.85 8.06
C ALA A 652 10.62 0.36 7.52
N THR A 653 11.60 0.18 8.41
CA THR A 653 12.93 -0.34 8.11
C THR A 653 12.88 -1.77 7.56
N ALA A 654 12.09 -2.63 8.19
CA ALA A 654 11.85 -3.99 7.70
C ALA A 654 11.29 -3.99 6.27
N SER A 655 10.23 -3.20 6.02
CA SER A 655 9.60 -3.13 4.71
C SER A 655 10.57 -2.62 3.63
N TYR A 656 11.35 -1.58 3.95
CA TYR A 656 12.35 -1.02 3.04
C TYR A 656 13.43 -2.03 2.65
N TYR A 657 14.08 -2.68 3.63
CA TYR A 657 15.16 -3.64 3.33
C TYR A 657 14.63 -4.96 2.76
N MET A 658 13.41 -5.39 3.10
CA MET A 658 12.78 -6.54 2.44
C MET A 658 12.66 -6.32 0.93
N GLN A 659 12.23 -5.11 0.52
CA GLN A 659 12.08 -4.77 -0.89
C GLN A 659 13.43 -4.49 -1.57
N SER A 660 14.31 -3.69 -0.94
CA SER A 660 15.57 -3.26 -1.57
C SER A 660 16.64 -4.36 -1.65
N LEU A 661 16.69 -5.27 -0.66
CA LEU A 661 17.63 -6.39 -0.64
C LEU A 661 17.02 -7.70 -1.19
N GLY A 662 15.74 -7.72 -1.54
CA GLY A 662 15.06 -8.90 -2.07
C GLY A 662 14.90 -10.04 -1.08
N LEU A 663 14.65 -9.74 0.20
CA LEU A 663 14.55 -10.73 1.29
C LEU A 663 13.13 -11.34 1.37
N ALA A 664 12.76 -12.10 0.34
CA ALA A 664 11.43 -12.71 0.23
C ALA A 664 11.16 -13.86 1.22
N ASP A 665 12.20 -14.36 1.88
CA ASP A 665 12.16 -15.47 2.84
C ASP A 665 12.01 -15.02 4.31
N LEU A 666 11.82 -13.70 4.54
CA LEU A 666 11.56 -13.13 5.86
C LEU A 666 10.12 -12.64 5.98
N LYS A 667 9.58 -12.63 7.20
CA LYS A 667 8.25 -12.09 7.53
C LYS A 667 8.25 -11.45 8.92
N VAL A 668 7.26 -10.61 9.20
CA VAL A 668 6.95 -10.17 10.56
C VAL A 668 6.36 -11.35 11.33
N ILE A 669 6.95 -11.70 12.47
CA ILE A 669 6.50 -12.80 13.33
C ILE A 669 5.83 -12.32 14.61
N GLY A 670 5.80 -11.01 14.91
CA GLY A 670 5.17 -10.48 16.12
C GLY A 670 5.44 -8.99 16.31
N ARG A 671 4.77 -8.39 17.30
CA ARG A 671 4.97 -6.98 17.70
C ARG A 671 5.74 -6.92 19.02
N VAL A 672 6.65 -5.95 19.14
CA VAL A 672 7.31 -5.65 20.41
C VAL A 672 6.40 -4.69 21.21
N PRO A 673 6.11 -4.92 22.51
CA PRO A 673 5.18 -4.11 23.29
C PRO A 673 5.82 -2.78 23.78
N ALA A 674 6.36 -2.03 22.82
CA ALA A 674 6.82 -0.66 22.92
C ALA A 674 7.13 -0.15 21.50
N ASP A 675 6.67 1.05 21.17
CA ASP A 675 6.97 1.73 19.91
C ASP A 675 8.15 2.70 20.09
N TRP A 676 8.78 3.09 19.00
CA TRP A 676 9.85 4.09 19.00
C TRP A 676 9.25 5.49 19.13
N SER A 677 9.42 6.11 20.29
CA SER A 677 9.09 7.52 20.50
C SER A 677 10.31 8.39 20.19
N LEU A 678 10.35 8.92 18.97
CA LEU A 678 11.52 9.61 18.42
C LEU A 678 11.41 11.11 18.65
N ALA A 679 12.43 11.66 19.30
CA ALA A 679 12.56 13.07 19.63
C ALA A 679 13.88 13.64 19.09
N ILE A 680 14.02 14.96 19.19
CA ILE A 680 15.34 15.59 19.08
C ILE A 680 16.04 15.46 20.43
N ALA A 681 17.28 15.02 20.40
CA ALA A 681 18.15 15.03 21.57
C ALA A 681 19.20 16.13 21.41
N THR A 682 19.30 17.05 22.36
CA THR A 682 20.33 18.10 22.39
C THR A 682 21.26 17.88 23.57
N ARG A 683 22.48 18.41 23.51
CA ARG A 683 23.39 18.39 24.66
C ARG A 683 22.74 18.92 25.93
N ASN A 684 22.92 18.21 27.05
CA ASN A 684 22.32 18.60 28.33
C ASN A 684 22.97 19.83 29.00
N ASP A 685 24.17 20.23 28.55
CA ASP A 685 24.84 21.46 28.96
C ASP A 685 24.48 22.69 28.08
N GLU A 686 23.59 22.51 27.09
CA GLU A 686 23.09 23.56 26.19
C GLU A 686 21.55 23.70 26.28
N PRO A 687 21.00 24.21 27.40
CA PRO A 687 19.55 24.32 27.60
C PRO A 687 18.86 25.31 26.64
N ILE A 688 19.60 26.30 26.11
CA ILE A 688 19.04 27.24 25.13
C ILE A 688 18.82 26.54 23.79
N LEU A 689 19.79 25.72 23.33
CA LEU A 689 19.62 24.89 22.14
C LEU A 689 18.42 23.94 22.29
N HIS A 690 18.25 23.35 23.47
CA HIS A 690 17.08 22.52 23.76
C HIS A 690 15.76 23.29 23.58
N ASN A 691 15.66 24.51 24.12
CA ASN A 691 14.46 25.35 23.97
C ASN A 691 14.18 25.71 22.50
N ILE A 692 15.22 26.09 21.75
CA ILE A 692 15.13 26.35 20.30
C ILE A 692 14.54 25.13 19.58
N MET A 693 15.08 23.94 19.84
CA MET A 693 14.60 22.70 19.22
C MET A 693 13.19 22.33 19.68
N GLN A 694 12.85 22.55 20.95
CA GLN A 694 11.50 22.31 21.46
C GLN A 694 10.48 23.23 20.77
N ARG A 695 10.81 24.51 20.52
CA ARG A 695 9.95 25.42 19.77
C ARG A 695 9.79 24.98 18.31
N LEU A 696 10.86 24.53 17.67
CA LEU A 696 10.82 23.98 16.31
C LEU A 696 9.95 22.73 16.22
N VAL A 697 10.12 21.78 17.14
CA VAL A 697 9.29 20.57 17.22
C VAL A 697 7.82 20.91 17.50
N SER A 698 7.56 21.87 18.39
CA SER A 698 6.21 22.37 18.66
C SER A 698 5.58 23.13 17.48
N SER A 699 6.39 23.57 16.51
CA SER A 699 5.91 24.24 15.29
C SER A 699 5.49 23.27 14.18
N LEU A 700 5.91 22.00 14.24
CA LEU A 700 5.55 21.01 13.21
C LEU A 700 4.03 20.85 13.15
N THR A 701 3.46 21.17 11.98
CA THR A 701 2.03 21.11 11.78
C THR A 701 1.57 19.65 11.77
N ARG A 702 0.27 19.43 11.98
CA ARG A 702 -0.28 18.08 11.86
C ARG A 702 -0.15 17.54 10.44
N GLU A 703 -0.33 18.38 9.41
CA GLU A 703 -0.14 17.96 8.01
C GLU A 703 1.31 17.54 7.77
N GLU A 704 2.30 18.26 8.29
CA GLU A 704 3.70 17.87 8.18
C GLU A 704 3.99 16.57 8.93
N ARG A 705 3.47 16.40 10.15
CA ARG A 705 3.60 15.14 10.90
C ARG A 705 2.93 13.98 10.16
N GLU A 706 1.74 14.18 9.61
CA GLU A 706 1.02 13.17 8.82
C GLU A 706 1.68 12.91 7.46
N ASN A 707 2.30 13.92 6.84
CA ASN A 707 3.10 13.76 5.62
C ASN A 707 4.37 12.97 5.93
N LEU A 708 5.07 13.28 7.02
CA LEU A 708 6.20 12.50 7.51
C LEU A 708 5.78 11.05 7.79
N GLU A 709 4.60 10.83 8.41
CA GLU A 709 4.06 9.50 8.69
C GLU A 709 3.59 8.75 7.43
N SER A 710 2.92 9.43 6.50
CA SER A 710 2.37 8.84 5.28
C SER A 710 3.44 8.52 4.25
N THR A 711 4.53 9.29 4.22
CA THR A 711 5.68 9.08 3.31
C THR A 711 6.30 7.69 3.51
N TRP A 712 6.34 7.16 4.73
CA TRP A 712 6.80 5.78 4.97
C TRP A 712 5.68 4.73 4.95
N ARG A 713 4.44 5.06 5.36
CA ARG A 713 3.29 4.14 5.28
C ARG A 713 2.91 3.77 3.85
N ASN A 714 3.10 4.70 2.92
CA ASN A 714 2.80 4.54 1.50
C ASN A 714 4.08 4.45 0.67
N LEU A 715 5.13 3.74 1.13
CA LEU A 715 6.32 3.44 0.35
C LEU A 715 5.96 2.67 -0.95
N ARG A 716 5.47 3.42 -1.94
CA ARG A 716 5.61 3.09 -3.35
C ARG A 716 7.02 3.54 -3.68
N ILE A 717 7.98 2.65 -3.49
CA ILE A 717 9.30 2.84 -4.09
C ILE A 717 9.01 3.02 -5.58
N GLU A 718 9.19 4.24 -6.10
CA GLU A 718 9.29 4.44 -7.53
C GLU A 718 10.46 3.58 -7.97
N GLU A 719 10.19 2.42 -8.56
CA GLU A 719 11.19 1.63 -9.22
C GLU A 719 11.81 2.52 -10.29
N ARG A 720 12.94 3.17 -9.97
CA ARG A 720 13.85 3.66 -10.99
C ARG A 720 14.45 2.43 -11.63
N VAL A 721 13.71 1.86 -12.58
CA VAL A 721 14.20 0.78 -13.42
C VAL A 721 15.40 1.35 -14.17
N ASP A 722 16.60 0.87 -13.84
CA ASP A 722 17.80 1.20 -14.58
C ASP A 722 17.69 0.57 -15.98
N TYR A 723 17.18 1.35 -16.93
CA TYR A 723 17.00 0.93 -18.31
C TYR A 723 18.33 0.72 -19.05
N THR A 724 19.50 0.97 -18.44
CA THR A 724 20.80 0.83 -19.11
C THR A 724 20.99 -0.58 -19.66
N ARG A 725 20.67 -1.63 -18.88
CA ARG A 725 20.75 -3.02 -19.34
C ARG A 725 19.70 -3.33 -20.40
N PHE A 726 18.49 -2.80 -20.26
CA PHE A 726 17.43 -2.97 -21.26
C PHE A 726 17.85 -2.38 -22.61
N TRP A 727 18.39 -1.16 -22.62
CA TRP A 727 18.92 -0.52 -23.83
C TRP A 727 20.12 -1.27 -24.41
N GLN A 728 21.02 -1.80 -23.60
CA GLN A 728 22.13 -2.63 -24.08
C GLN A 728 21.63 -3.91 -24.77
N ILE A 729 20.65 -4.60 -24.18
CA ILE A 729 20.03 -5.80 -24.77
C ILE A 729 19.24 -5.45 -26.03
N LEU A 730 18.49 -4.34 -26.02
CA LEU A 730 17.73 -3.87 -27.18
C LEU A 730 18.66 -3.52 -28.34
N ILE A 731 19.76 -2.82 -28.09
CA ILE A 731 20.77 -2.48 -29.09
C ILE A 731 21.43 -3.75 -29.63
N ALA A 732 21.82 -4.69 -28.75
CA ALA A 732 22.38 -5.98 -29.18
C ALA A 732 21.38 -6.75 -30.05
N GLY A 733 20.10 -6.78 -29.66
CA GLY A 733 19.01 -7.41 -30.42
C GLY A 733 18.78 -6.73 -31.77
N LEU A 734 18.82 -5.39 -31.84
CA LEU A 734 18.70 -4.63 -33.08
C LEU A 734 19.89 -4.88 -34.01
N VAL A 735 21.11 -4.98 -33.48
CA VAL A 735 22.31 -5.31 -34.27
C VAL A 735 22.21 -6.74 -34.82
N ILE A 736 21.81 -7.71 -33.99
CA ILE A 736 21.59 -9.10 -34.43
C ILE A 736 20.50 -9.14 -35.51
N THR A 737 19.39 -8.43 -35.32
CA THR A 737 18.29 -8.37 -36.29
C THR A 737 18.74 -7.72 -37.60
N ALA A 738 19.49 -6.62 -37.54
CA ALA A 738 20.05 -5.96 -38.72
C ALA A 738 21.02 -6.89 -39.47
N LEU A 739 21.87 -7.64 -38.76
CA LEU A 739 22.75 -8.65 -39.34
C LEU A 739 21.94 -9.78 -39.99
N LEU A 740 20.89 -10.29 -39.32
CA LEU A 740 20.02 -11.32 -39.87
C LEU A 740 19.31 -10.83 -41.15
N VAL A 741 18.77 -9.61 -41.14
CA VAL A 741 18.14 -9.00 -42.32
C VAL A 741 19.17 -8.80 -43.44
N TYR A 742 20.37 -8.32 -43.13
CA TYR A 742 21.46 -8.17 -44.09
C TYR A 742 21.83 -9.52 -44.71
N TRP A 743 22.05 -10.54 -43.90
CA TRP A 743 22.40 -11.89 -44.35
C TRP A 743 21.26 -12.52 -45.16
N ASN A 744 20.01 -12.35 -44.76
CA ASN A 744 18.86 -12.86 -45.49
C ASN A 744 18.73 -12.18 -46.87
N ARG A 745 18.90 -10.85 -46.93
CA ARG A 745 18.95 -10.12 -48.21
C ARG A 745 20.13 -10.53 -49.08
N LYS A 746 21.29 -10.78 -48.47
CA LYS A 746 22.50 -11.27 -49.17
C LYS A 746 22.29 -12.68 -49.72
N LEU A 747 21.77 -13.61 -48.91
CA LEU A 747 21.41 -14.97 -49.35
C LEU A 747 20.43 -14.93 -50.51
N GLY A 748 19.41 -14.08 -50.43
CA GLY A 748 18.43 -13.92 -51.50
C GLY A 748 19.01 -13.33 -52.79
N ARG A 749 20.10 -12.56 -52.75
CA ARG A 749 20.83 -12.12 -53.96
C ARG A 749 21.67 -13.25 -54.53
N LEU A 750 22.47 -13.92 -53.69
CA LEU A 750 23.33 -15.04 -54.10
C LEU A 750 22.53 -16.21 -54.70
N ASN A 751 21.38 -16.55 -54.13
CA ASN A 751 20.50 -17.60 -54.69
C ASN A 751 19.95 -17.25 -56.07
N ARG A 752 19.69 -15.95 -56.33
CA ARG A 752 19.25 -15.50 -57.66
C ARG A 752 20.38 -15.55 -58.67
N GLU A 753 21.56 -15.06 -58.33
CA GLU A 753 22.76 -15.17 -59.19
C GLU A 753 23.12 -16.62 -59.51
N LEU A 754 23.00 -17.52 -58.51
CA LEU A 754 23.22 -18.95 -58.71
C LEU A 754 22.18 -19.56 -59.65
N ALA A 755 20.90 -19.20 -59.50
CA ALA A 755 19.83 -19.68 -60.38
C ALA A 755 20.02 -19.19 -61.83
N ASP A 756 20.34 -17.91 -62.01
CA ASP A 756 20.58 -17.31 -63.33
C ASP A 756 21.83 -17.92 -64.00
N ALA A 757 22.90 -18.19 -63.24
CA ALA A 757 24.09 -18.86 -63.74
C ALA A 757 23.82 -20.32 -64.14
N ASN A 758 23.00 -21.05 -63.37
CA ASN A 758 22.62 -22.43 -63.68
C ASN A 758 21.73 -22.50 -64.94
N GLU A 759 20.81 -21.54 -65.09
CA GLU A 759 19.96 -21.43 -66.28
C GLU A 759 20.78 -21.04 -67.52
N ALA A 760 21.78 -20.17 -67.38
CA ALA A 760 22.73 -19.85 -68.45
C ALA A 760 23.57 -21.06 -68.87
N LEU A 761 24.07 -21.86 -67.92
CA LEU A 761 24.81 -23.12 -68.19
C LEU A 761 23.94 -24.16 -68.91
N SER A 762 22.68 -24.32 -68.50
CA SER A 762 21.75 -25.26 -69.15
C SER A 762 21.40 -24.86 -70.59
N ARG A 763 21.56 -23.58 -70.96
CA ARG A 763 21.29 -23.07 -72.32
C ARG A 763 22.48 -23.21 -73.28
N LEU A 764 23.67 -23.60 -72.80
CA LEU A 764 24.94 -23.43 -73.53
C LEU A 764 25.47 -24.64 -74.32
N SER A 765 24.73 -25.75 -74.50
CA SER A 765 25.15 -26.75 -75.51
C SER A 765 23.98 -27.56 -76.07
N VAL A 766 23.33 -27.00 -77.09
CA VAL A 766 22.33 -27.72 -77.93
C VAL A 766 22.91 -28.18 -79.27
N THR A 767 24.22 -28.06 -79.45
CA THR A 767 24.92 -28.41 -80.67
C THR A 767 25.87 -29.57 -80.37
N ASP A 768 25.96 -30.54 -81.27
CA ASP A 768 26.94 -31.61 -81.22
C ASP A 768 28.32 -31.06 -81.59
N ASN A 769 29.30 -31.19 -80.69
CA ASN A 769 30.62 -30.58 -80.85
C ASN A 769 31.36 -31.09 -82.09
N LEU A 770 31.12 -32.33 -82.52
CA LEU A 770 31.79 -32.91 -83.68
C LEU A 770 31.16 -32.46 -85.00
N THR A 771 29.85 -32.60 -85.13
CA THR A 771 29.11 -32.44 -86.41
C THR A 771 28.50 -31.06 -86.60
N GLN A 772 28.46 -30.25 -85.53
CA GLN A 772 27.82 -28.93 -85.49
C GLN A 772 26.32 -28.96 -85.83
N LEU A 773 25.69 -30.13 -85.81
CA LEU A 773 24.23 -30.31 -85.86
C LEU A 773 23.61 -30.21 -84.47
N GLY A 774 22.29 -30.26 -84.35
CA GLY A 774 21.65 -30.38 -83.04
C GLY A 774 22.10 -31.64 -82.30
N ASN A 775 22.36 -31.56 -80.99
CA ASN A 775 22.60 -32.77 -80.19
C ASN A 775 21.27 -33.39 -79.71
N ARG A 776 21.33 -34.45 -78.90
CA ARG A 776 20.13 -35.07 -78.32
C ARG A 776 19.23 -34.08 -77.56
N SER A 777 19.80 -33.14 -76.82
CA SER A 777 19.02 -32.11 -76.11
C SER A 777 18.30 -31.15 -77.06
N TYR A 778 18.89 -30.84 -78.23
CA TYR A 778 18.20 -30.11 -79.29
C TYR A 778 17.05 -30.91 -79.88
N PHE A 779 17.25 -32.20 -80.16
CA PHE A 779 16.18 -33.08 -80.64
C PHE A 779 15.03 -33.16 -79.64
N ASP A 780 15.30 -33.46 -78.37
CA ASP A 780 14.29 -33.61 -77.32
C ASP A 780 13.47 -32.31 -77.15
N ARG A 781 14.09 -31.14 -77.39
CA ARG A 781 13.42 -29.84 -77.39
C ARG A 781 12.60 -29.60 -78.66
N GLU A 782 13.22 -29.66 -79.83
CA GLU A 782 12.62 -29.18 -81.08
C GLU A 782 11.62 -30.18 -81.70
N PHE A 783 11.82 -31.49 -81.52
CA PHE A 783 11.01 -32.53 -82.16
C PHE A 783 9.52 -32.47 -81.75
N PRO A 784 9.16 -32.39 -80.45
CA PRO A 784 7.77 -32.18 -80.04
C PRO A 784 7.18 -30.88 -80.58
N HIS A 785 7.96 -29.80 -80.62
CA HIS A 785 7.51 -28.49 -81.11
C HIS A 785 7.18 -28.52 -82.61
N SER A 786 8.06 -29.10 -83.45
CA SER A 786 7.80 -29.25 -84.89
C SER A 786 6.62 -30.16 -85.18
N PHE A 787 6.45 -31.25 -84.43
CA PHE A 787 5.29 -32.14 -84.54
C PHE A 787 3.98 -31.41 -84.20
N GLN A 788 3.93 -30.72 -83.05
CA GLN A 788 2.75 -29.95 -82.63
C GLN A 788 2.43 -28.82 -83.60
N TRP A 789 3.46 -28.16 -84.15
CA TRP A 789 3.27 -27.13 -85.17
C TRP A 789 2.60 -27.72 -86.41
N CYS A 790 3.06 -28.87 -86.92
CA CYS A 790 2.44 -29.53 -88.07
C CYS A 790 1.01 -30.02 -87.77
N GLN A 791 0.78 -30.54 -86.56
CA GLN A 791 -0.54 -30.96 -86.08
C GLN A 791 -1.54 -29.80 -86.06
N ARG A 792 -1.13 -28.62 -85.56
CA ARG A 792 -1.97 -27.42 -85.52
C ARG A 792 -2.28 -26.87 -86.91
N HIS A 793 -1.29 -26.87 -87.81
CA HIS A 793 -1.42 -26.30 -89.16
C HIS A 793 -1.95 -27.31 -90.19
N LYS A 794 -2.20 -28.57 -89.80
CA LYS A 794 -2.64 -29.66 -90.68
C LYS A 794 -1.71 -29.87 -91.88
N THR A 795 -0.42 -29.65 -91.69
CA THR A 795 0.61 -29.86 -92.72
C THR A 795 1.30 -31.21 -92.55
N GLY A 796 1.99 -31.69 -93.60
CA GLY A 796 2.73 -32.94 -93.55
C GLY A 796 3.93 -32.84 -92.60
N PHE A 797 4.15 -33.88 -91.80
CA PHE A 797 5.33 -34.00 -90.95
C PHE A 797 6.11 -35.26 -91.34
N ALA A 798 7.42 -35.12 -91.49
CA ALA A 798 8.33 -36.20 -91.80
C ALA A 798 9.42 -36.28 -90.73
N VAL A 799 9.74 -37.50 -90.30
CA VAL A 799 10.93 -37.82 -89.52
C VAL A 799 11.68 -38.96 -90.18
N ALA A 800 12.97 -38.75 -90.44
CA ALA A 800 13.86 -39.74 -91.00
C ALA A 800 14.97 -40.04 -90.00
N MET A 801 15.12 -41.30 -89.64
CA MET A 801 16.28 -41.80 -88.92
C MET A 801 17.31 -42.28 -89.93
N VAL A 802 18.55 -41.80 -89.78
CA VAL A 802 19.67 -42.05 -90.69
C VAL A 802 20.77 -42.72 -89.89
N ASP A 803 21.28 -43.83 -90.38
CA ASP A 803 22.38 -44.56 -89.76
C ASP A 803 23.49 -44.81 -90.78
N ALA A 804 24.73 -44.54 -90.38
CA ALA A 804 25.90 -44.80 -91.19
C ALA A 804 26.18 -46.32 -91.27
N ASP A 805 26.05 -46.87 -92.48
CA ASP A 805 26.20 -48.30 -92.71
C ASP A 805 27.64 -48.74 -92.43
N HIS A 806 27.78 -49.85 -91.70
CA HIS A 806 29.08 -50.45 -91.37
C HIS A 806 30.06 -49.49 -90.67
N PHE A 807 29.58 -48.45 -90.00
CA PHE A 807 30.43 -47.42 -89.38
C PHE A 807 31.46 -47.99 -88.39
N LYS A 808 31.07 -49.00 -87.59
CA LYS A 808 32.02 -49.74 -86.74
C LYS A 808 33.19 -50.32 -87.53
N LYS A 809 32.96 -50.87 -88.72
CA LYS A 809 34.03 -51.40 -89.60
C LYS A 809 34.94 -50.28 -90.10
N ILE A 810 34.40 -49.09 -90.37
CA ILE A 810 35.20 -47.90 -90.74
C ILE A 810 36.13 -47.53 -89.58
N ASN A 811 35.61 -47.42 -88.35
CA ASN A 811 36.42 -47.15 -87.16
C ASN A 811 37.47 -48.24 -86.90
N ASP A 812 37.09 -49.51 -87.00
CA ASP A 812 37.97 -50.65 -86.78
C ASP A 812 39.08 -50.74 -87.84
N THR A 813 38.85 -50.24 -89.06
CA THR A 813 39.81 -50.29 -90.18
C THR A 813 40.71 -49.06 -90.26
N TRP A 814 40.16 -47.86 -90.05
CA TRP A 814 40.82 -46.58 -90.33
C TRP A 814 41.03 -45.71 -89.08
N GLY A 815 40.54 -46.15 -87.92
CA GLY A 815 40.63 -45.42 -86.65
C GLY A 815 39.47 -44.46 -86.42
N HIS A 816 39.28 -44.07 -85.16
CA HIS A 816 38.19 -43.19 -84.74
C HIS A 816 38.27 -41.79 -85.36
N GLU A 817 39.47 -41.23 -85.57
CA GLU A 817 39.61 -39.91 -86.22
C GLU A 817 39.11 -39.90 -87.67
N ALA A 818 39.34 -40.99 -88.42
CA ALA A 818 38.83 -41.13 -89.77
C ALA A 818 37.30 -41.31 -89.76
N GLY A 819 36.76 -42.05 -88.80
CA GLY A 819 35.32 -42.15 -88.58
C GLY A 819 34.68 -40.79 -88.24
N ASP A 820 35.32 -39.99 -87.40
CA ASP A 820 34.85 -38.65 -87.05
C ASP A 820 34.80 -37.72 -88.28
N GLN A 821 35.80 -37.78 -89.16
CA GLN A 821 35.80 -37.07 -90.45
C GLN A 821 34.66 -37.55 -91.37
N CYS A 822 34.38 -38.86 -91.40
CA CYS A 822 33.23 -39.40 -92.13
C CYS A 822 31.88 -38.88 -91.58
N LEU A 823 31.75 -38.75 -90.25
CA LEU A 823 30.53 -38.20 -89.63
C LEU A 823 30.39 -36.69 -89.89
N GLN A 824 31.49 -35.95 -89.91
CA GLN A 824 31.50 -34.53 -90.31
C GLN A 824 31.11 -34.37 -91.77
N ALA A 825 31.65 -35.19 -92.67
CA ALA A 825 31.29 -35.18 -94.08
C ALA A 825 29.80 -35.54 -94.29
N LEU A 826 29.28 -36.52 -93.55
CA LEU A 826 27.86 -36.84 -93.54
C LEU A 826 27.01 -35.64 -93.09
N ALA A 827 27.40 -34.98 -92.00
CA ALA A 827 26.71 -33.78 -91.50
C ALA A 827 26.77 -32.62 -92.49
N ASP A 828 27.87 -32.44 -93.21
CA ASP A 828 27.98 -31.45 -94.30
C ASP A 828 26.99 -31.74 -95.42
N VAL A 829 26.90 -33.00 -95.86
CA VAL A 829 25.93 -33.43 -96.89
C VAL A 829 24.50 -33.23 -96.40
N MET A 830 24.22 -33.46 -95.11
CA MET A 830 22.91 -33.16 -94.51
C MET A 830 22.60 -31.66 -94.60
N ARG A 831 23.52 -30.78 -94.18
CA ARG A 831 23.33 -29.31 -94.27
C ARG A 831 23.18 -28.83 -95.71
N GLU A 832 23.87 -29.47 -96.65
CA GLU A 832 23.76 -29.14 -98.07
C GLU A 832 22.37 -29.49 -98.64
N HIS A 833 21.71 -30.55 -98.18
CA HIS A 833 20.42 -31.03 -98.71
C HIS A 833 19.19 -30.49 -97.97
N PHE A 834 19.34 -30.18 -96.68
CA PHE A 834 18.26 -29.75 -95.80
C PHE A 834 18.52 -28.32 -95.32
N ARG A 835 18.00 -27.35 -96.09
CA ARG A 835 18.25 -25.90 -95.93
C ARG A 835 17.00 -25.10 -95.57
N ARG A 836 15.82 -25.73 -95.49
CA ARG A 836 14.58 -25.00 -95.18
C ARG A 836 14.58 -24.61 -93.71
N GLU A 837 13.89 -23.51 -93.38
CA GLU A 837 13.70 -23.08 -91.99
C GLU A 837 12.97 -24.11 -91.13
N THR A 838 12.27 -25.06 -91.76
CA THR A 838 11.55 -26.15 -91.10
C THR A 838 12.41 -27.41 -90.94
N ASP A 839 13.56 -27.49 -91.62
CA ASP A 839 14.46 -28.62 -91.55
C ASP A 839 15.21 -28.58 -90.22
N ARG A 840 15.17 -29.69 -89.49
CA ARG A 840 15.89 -29.86 -88.23
C ARG A 840 16.77 -31.09 -88.34
N LEU A 841 18.04 -30.90 -88.04
CA LEU A 841 19.09 -31.91 -88.18
C LEU A 841 19.70 -32.15 -86.80
N SER A 842 19.80 -33.41 -86.40
CA SER A 842 20.41 -33.74 -85.11
C SER A 842 21.22 -35.02 -85.17
N ARG A 843 22.34 -35.06 -84.46
CA ARG A 843 23.04 -36.30 -84.13
C ARG A 843 22.44 -36.86 -82.84
N PHE A 844 21.71 -37.96 -82.97
CA PHE A 844 20.95 -38.56 -81.88
C PHE A 844 21.79 -39.56 -81.07
N GLY A 845 22.76 -40.22 -81.72
CA GLY A 845 23.67 -41.19 -81.14
C GLY A 845 25.05 -41.17 -81.80
N GLY A 846 25.85 -42.21 -81.56
CA GLY A 846 27.23 -42.31 -82.08
C GLY A 846 27.31 -42.14 -83.60
N GLU A 847 26.55 -42.93 -84.35
CA GLU A 847 26.48 -42.89 -85.81
C GLU A 847 25.05 -42.66 -86.35
N GLU A 848 24.14 -42.28 -85.45
CA GLU A 848 22.71 -42.12 -85.72
C GLU A 848 22.34 -40.64 -85.81
N PHE A 849 21.66 -40.28 -86.88
CA PHE A 849 21.19 -38.94 -87.14
C PHE A 849 19.67 -38.94 -87.33
N ILE A 850 19.04 -37.83 -86.97
CA ILE A 850 17.61 -37.62 -87.18
C ILE A 850 17.42 -36.34 -87.98
N ILE A 851 16.57 -36.45 -89.00
CA ILE A 851 16.06 -35.34 -89.78
C ILE A 851 14.56 -35.26 -89.51
N PHE A 852 14.04 -34.08 -89.18
CA PHE A 852 12.59 -33.88 -89.12
C PHE A 852 12.22 -32.53 -89.71
N THR A 853 11.13 -32.51 -90.47
CA THR A 853 10.69 -31.32 -91.21
C THR A 853 9.20 -31.38 -91.53
N SER A 854 8.64 -30.23 -91.84
CA SER A 854 7.32 -30.15 -92.46
C SER A 854 7.43 -30.25 -93.98
N TYR A 855 6.41 -30.81 -94.63
CA TYR A 855 6.31 -30.87 -96.08
C TYR A 855 4.88 -30.60 -96.55
N GLU A 856 4.75 -30.09 -97.77
CA GLU A 856 3.45 -29.94 -98.44
C GLU A 856 3.14 -31.16 -99.33
N ASP A 857 4.13 -31.65 -100.07
CA ASP A 857 4.06 -32.87 -100.89
C ASP A 857 5.01 -33.94 -100.33
N ALA A 858 4.47 -35.15 -100.06
CA ALA A 858 5.24 -36.28 -99.56
C ALA A 858 6.29 -36.77 -100.57
N SER A 859 6.07 -36.54 -101.86
CA SER A 859 6.98 -36.93 -102.93
C SER A 859 8.29 -36.12 -102.86
N ASP A 860 8.22 -34.83 -102.52
CA ASP A 860 9.41 -33.95 -102.38
C ASP A 860 10.34 -34.42 -101.25
N ILE A 861 9.79 -34.83 -100.10
CA ILE A 861 10.64 -35.31 -98.99
C ILE A 861 11.27 -36.66 -99.29
N MET A 862 10.56 -37.57 -99.97
CA MET A 862 11.12 -38.84 -100.41
C MET A 862 12.23 -38.66 -101.44
N GLU A 863 12.00 -37.84 -102.48
CA GLU A 863 12.99 -37.55 -103.51
C GLU A 863 14.22 -36.86 -102.92
N ARG A 864 14.03 -35.95 -101.94
CA ARG A 864 15.13 -35.27 -101.25
C ARG A 864 15.95 -36.23 -100.40
N LEU A 865 15.32 -37.14 -99.66
CA LEU A 865 16.03 -38.15 -98.86
C LEU A 865 16.79 -39.14 -99.77
N GLU A 866 16.23 -39.49 -100.92
CA GLU A 866 16.89 -40.36 -101.89
C GLU A 866 18.10 -39.66 -102.55
N ARG A 867 17.97 -38.38 -102.91
CA ARG A 867 19.10 -37.56 -103.38
C ARG A 867 20.18 -37.42 -102.31
N PHE A 868 19.78 -37.18 -101.05
CA PHE A 868 20.70 -37.14 -99.92
C PHE A 868 21.46 -38.47 -99.76
N ARG A 869 20.76 -39.60 -99.78
CA ARG A 869 21.37 -40.94 -99.72
C ARG A 869 22.38 -41.16 -100.85
N ALA A 870 21.98 -40.84 -102.08
CA ALA A 870 22.86 -40.96 -103.26
C ALA A 870 24.07 -40.02 -103.18
N ALA A 871 23.88 -38.80 -102.65
CA ALA A 871 24.96 -37.86 -102.45
C ALA A 871 25.96 -38.34 -101.40
N VAL A 872 25.51 -38.96 -100.30
CA VAL A 872 26.39 -39.59 -99.30
C VAL A 872 27.19 -40.73 -99.94
N ALA A 873 26.54 -41.63 -100.69
CA ALA A 873 27.22 -42.74 -101.36
C ALA A 873 28.26 -42.28 -102.41
N ASN A 874 28.07 -41.11 -103.02
CA ASN A 874 29.00 -40.52 -104.00
C ASN A 874 30.04 -39.57 -103.36
N ARG A 875 29.91 -39.24 -102.07
CA ARG A 875 30.83 -38.34 -101.34
C ARG A 875 32.02 -39.17 -100.87
N GLN A 876 33.17 -38.98 -101.50
CA GLN A 876 34.42 -39.55 -100.99
C GLN A 876 34.84 -38.82 -99.72
N CYS A 877 35.07 -39.56 -98.64
CA CYS A 877 35.68 -39.00 -97.43
C CYS A 877 37.20 -39.08 -97.57
N ASP A 878 37.85 -37.95 -97.84
CA ASP A 878 39.31 -37.85 -97.88
C ASP A 878 39.83 -37.94 -96.44
N THR A 879 40.42 -39.07 -96.08
CA THR A 879 41.07 -39.24 -94.77
C THR A 879 42.57 -39.48 -94.94
N CYS A 880 43.33 -39.22 -93.87
CA CYS A 880 44.79 -39.28 -93.86
C CYS A 880 45.33 -40.56 -94.54
N GLN A 881 46.32 -40.41 -95.42
CA GLN A 881 46.93 -41.42 -96.31
C GLN A 881 46.27 -41.63 -97.70
N GLY A 882 45.42 -40.71 -98.17
CA GLY A 882 45.05 -40.61 -99.60
C GLY A 882 44.17 -41.76 -100.12
N SER A 883 43.46 -42.45 -99.24
CA SER A 883 42.49 -43.49 -99.58
C SER A 883 41.06 -42.97 -99.40
N ALA A 884 40.22 -43.14 -100.42
CA ALA A 884 38.81 -42.75 -100.37
C ALA A 884 38.01 -43.78 -99.56
N ILE A 885 37.35 -43.34 -98.47
CA ILE A 885 36.44 -44.19 -97.69
C ILE A 885 35.04 -44.08 -98.30
N GLU A 886 34.45 -45.23 -98.67
CA GLU A 886 33.05 -45.34 -99.08
C GLU A 886 32.15 -45.39 -97.84
N LEU A 887 31.33 -44.34 -97.65
CA LEU A 887 30.31 -44.25 -96.61
C LEU A 887 28.93 -44.33 -97.27
N THR A 888 28.08 -45.26 -96.83
CA THR A 888 26.67 -45.31 -97.22
C THR A 888 25.78 -45.14 -96.00
N VAL A 889 24.52 -44.77 -96.23
CA VAL A 889 23.54 -44.61 -95.15
C VAL A 889 22.27 -45.39 -95.42
N SER A 890 21.73 -46.00 -94.37
CA SER A 890 20.37 -46.52 -94.36
C SER A 890 19.44 -45.48 -93.76
N ILE A 891 18.27 -45.27 -94.39
CA ILE A 891 17.31 -44.25 -93.98
C ILE A 891 15.95 -44.90 -93.73
N GLY A 892 15.40 -44.68 -92.54
CA GLY A 892 14.02 -45.02 -92.19
C GLY A 892 13.16 -43.77 -92.08
N LEU A 893 12.20 -43.60 -92.99
CA LEU A 893 11.29 -42.45 -93.03
C LEU A 893 9.91 -42.82 -92.47
N ALA A 894 9.40 -42.01 -91.54
CA ALA A 894 7.98 -41.96 -91.21
C ALA A 894 7.40 -40.61 -91.63
N TYR A 895 6.28 -40.63 -92.34
CA TYR A 895 5.66 -39.41 -92.87
C TYR A 895 4.13 -39.48 -92.85
N GLY A 896 3.49 -38.32 -92.69
CA GLY A 896 2.04 -38.15 -92.76
C GLY A 896 1.58 -36.90 -92.05
N VAL A 897 0.30 -36.54 -92.19
CA VAL A 897 -0.28 -35.40 -91.47
C VAL A 897 -0.63 -35.80 -90.03
N PRO A 898 -0.03 -35.18 -88.99
CA PRO A 898 -0.29 -35.55 -87.61
C PRO A 898 -1.77 -35.39 -87.23
N LYS A 899 -2.39 -36.46 -86.72
CA LYS A 899 -3.77 -36.42 -86.20
C LYS A 899 -3.79 -35.77 -84.81
N PRO A 900 -4.92 -35.20 -84.36
CA PRO A 900 -5.06 -34.65 -83.00
C PRO A 900 -4.72 -35.65 -81.88
N THR A 901 -4.97 -36.94 -82.10
CA THR A 901 -4.64 -38.04 -81.17
C THR A 901 -3.28 -38.69 -81.43
N GLY A 902 -2.53 -38.23 -82.44
CA GLY A 902 -1.22 -38.78 -82.80
C GLY A 902 -0.13 -38.34 -81.83
N SER A 903 0.87 -39.19 -81.62
CA SER A 903 2.02 -38.93 -80.75
C SER A 903 3.32 -38.79 -81.55
N PRO A 904 4.22 -37.83 -81.23
CA PRO A 904 5.55 -37.77 -81.82
C PRO A 904 6.33 -39.09 -81.69
N ALA A 905 6.13 -39.81 -80.57
CA ALA A 905 6.78 -41.09 -80.33
C ALA A 905 6.36 -42.18 -81.32
N GLU A 906 5.14 -42.11 -81.87
CA GLU A 906 4.66 -43.04 -82.89
C GLU A 906 5.42 -42.86 -84.21
N TYR A 907 5.65 -41.61 -84.61
CA TYR A 907 6.40 -41.27 -85.83
C TYR A 907 7.85 -41.72 -85.71
N LEU A 908 8.50 -41.48 -84.57
CA LEU A 908 9.86 -41.94 -84.32
C LEU A 908 9.94 -43.48 -84.35
N ARG A 909 9.00 -44.18 -83.70
CA ARG A 909 8.91 -45.64 -83.71
C ARG A 909 8.74 -46.20 -85.13
N LEU A 910 7.95 -45.54 -85.98
CA LEU A 910 7.77 -45.96 -87.37
C LEU A 910 9.03 -45.72 -88.22
N ALA A 911 9.74 -44.62 -87.99
CA ALA A 911 11.01 -44.33 -88.65
C ALA A 911 12.08 -45.36 -88.27
N ASP A 912 12.18 -45.72 -86.98
CA ASP A 912 13.07 -46.79 -86.51
C ASP A 912 12.74 -48.15 -87.15
N GLN A 913 11.46 -48.52 -87.21
CA GLN A 913 11.02 -49.74 -87.89
C GLN A 913 11.33 -49.75 -89.40
N ALA A 914 11.30 -48.59 -90.03
CA ALA A 914 11.69 -48.43 -91.43
C ALA A 914 13.21 -48.54 -91.58
N LEU A 915 13.98 -47.95 -90.67
CA LEU A 915 15.44 -48.03 -90.67
C LEU A 915 15.93 -49.48 -90.46
N TYR A 916 15.28 -50.21 -89.56
CA TYR A 916 15.53 -51.64 -89.36
C TYR A 916 15.28 -52.44 -90.65
N ALA A 917 14.19 -52.14 -91.37
CA ALA A 917 13.93 -52.76 -92.67
C ALA A 917 15.00 -52.39 -93.71
N ALA A 918 15.47 -51.13 -93.73
CA ALA A 918 16.51 -50.68 -94.66
C ALA A 918 17.83 -51.45 -94.43
N LYS A 919 18.21 -51.62 -93.16
CA LYS A 919 19.38 -52.42 -92.76
C LYS A 919 19.24 -53.90 -93.14
N GLY A 920 18.04 -54.47 -92.99
CA GLY A 920 17.73 -55.86 -93.34
C GLY A 920 17.67 -56.13 -94.84
N ASN A 921 17.19 -55.17 -95.63
CA ASN A 921 16.97 -55.32 -97.07
C ASN A 921 18.23 -55.05 -97.93
N GLY A 922 19.40 -54.95 -97.30
CA GLY A 922 20.68 -54.80 -98.01
C GLY A 922 21.34 -53.43 -97.89
N ARG A 923 20.88 -52.57 -96.95
CA ARG A 923 21.49 -51.26 -96.64
C ARG A 923 21.51 -50.29 -97.83
N ASN A 924 22.12 -49.11 -97.63
CA ASN A 924 22.22 -48.03 -98.61
C ASN A 924 20.89 -47.75 -99.33
N ARG A 925 19.80 -47.61 -98.57
CA ARG A 925 18.45 -47.42 -99.11
C ARG A 925 17.56 -46.61 -98.18
N LEU A 926 16.50 -46.05 -98.76
CA LEU A 926 15.38 -45.45 -98.07
C LEU A 926 14.23 -46.46 -97.96
N GLU A 927 13.78 -46.74 -96.76
CA GLU A 927 12.51 -47.42 -96.50
C GLU A 927 11.54 -46.42 -95.85
N ALA A 928 10.28 -46.41 -96.27
CA ALA A 928 9.30 -45.42 -95.82
C ALA A 928 8.02 -46.05 -95.28
N ARG A 929 7.49 -45.50 -94.19
CA ARG A 929 6.21 -45.88 -93.59
C ARG A 929 5.30 -44.66 -93.49
N GLN A 930 4.13 -44.75 -94.12
CA GLN A 930 3.10 -43.73 -94.02
C GLN A 930 2.29 -43.91 -92.73
N THR A 931 2.09 -42.83 -91.98
CA THR A 931 1.24 -42.87 -90.78
C THR A 931 -0.24 -42.96 -91.19
N GLY A 932 -0.99 -43.85 -90.53
CA GLY A 932 -2.44 -44.00 -90.78
C GLY A 932 -2.87 -44.94 -91.91
N ARG A 933 -1.95 -45.67 -92.56
CA ARG A 933 -2.29 -46.78 -93.46
C ARG A 933 -2.23 -48.10 -92.68
N LYS A 934 -3.37 -48.80 -92.52
CA LYS A 934 -3.34 -50.20 -92.07
C LYS A 934 -2.62 -50.98 -93.17
N THR A 935 -1.58 -51.72 -92.79
CA THR A 935 -0.85 -52.67 -93.64
C THR A 935 -1.79 -53.54 -94.45
#